data_AF-A0A956H5F0-F1
#
_entry.id   AF-A0A956H5F0-F1
#
_cell.length_a   1.000
_cell.length_b   1.000
_cell.length_c   1.000
_cell.angle_alpha   90.00
_cell.angle_beta   90.00
_cell.angle_gamma   90.00
#
_symmetry.space_group_name_H-M   'P 1'
#
loop_
_entity.id
_entity.type
_entity.pdbx_description
1 polymer ?
#
loop_
_entity_poly.entity_id
_entity_poly.type
_entity_poly.pdbx_seq_one_letter_code
_entity_poly.pdbx_strand_id
1 'polypeptide(L)'
;WGYEDAEHDEVFADALLRSLAAVAELLPPTFAAYGGADPTGARNLTKRWLAAMAIPGRRADVLTKVGVDKEVAKQWGQVPLRDLVPALSHDSLLAGEHPLLALPLFVDFDGARMSLADLGHIRQQRGAIAYIPWRTSVEPLGKMPRVARLGVDDLAIVEALFGKQAVASWEEDYKKHRAKAAHMRKEVEDIDGTVATLEHEFTEVGLDPGLFLRRLPEGPRHGLVAIAIETTTEVDADDLAFAGVSLLWARRSVCDLELDLGFPAVAIVDDPDLSYDDEWSAVAEDQRFVELVALLKSMVIEMVEALCRAFETLPAPMQRNIGRVLLHTAAKRATAGKESASKRKRKRKQDRREAPAEPHLTPMIEDLPLLPVIGGPAISLARTRILLAEHKRLEAVEEAVDLAVPDPPILVVDDLTRPAIETLLATTLVDGLPRLRTIGLGARLETLRPIGTPELDAETVLIKLPFPGGEGEIGFARRREQGMRVTLGCSGRYVGEAGDENHELPIDAVLVDDALPLTIDEDGRPAVDGASKHVRGVLRRCRRVGPDLILALCTRWPALDGDDAAQAWSILLRQILLEHKRNQERRDVRERALERAMAVPGFRDIWGKRWSLEDLQRFVGTGPLEVLGKQPRELPQAQDAESLGRVILLTTELERSCLASVLPRVIDVGDRWSQLLAELDDLRRAPRIPFEIPAEVLSSTRITAAGGLEVLLWLPRHHDPRSDRSLTLAFTQNDRVIAQESVLRALPCAGVVKGALQIDAMGKLELDIKQRSGLERQLVAFYEGLVGRARSNKLSSADQDRLLLYLAHAAHHLAIAGRDGEAIRRLGKRVPRLLAKLDETVPPVLRDAAAKRGAPTPDAPPPATPRVPEVSQAAADVPQAQPTEPEVQPEIRPEQAPEPALQQAVPARPIDPEQVLIAALYEQLRWARARHGSLLDELGLAQLRIGTTPGNAIVDPGRRALVVRRDHPIVARLLAQAEGGADLDPIDLSFVVAATYTLMNIVAEAIDDDDERAFVADLAQALALAGP
;
A
#
# COMPACT_ATOMS: atom_id res chain seq x y z
N TRP A 1 -25.17 80.77 -78.88
CA TRP A 1 -24.92 80.16 -77.56
C TRP A 1 -24.92 78.66 -77.75
N GLY A 2 -23.73 78.03 -77.67
CA GLY A 2 -23.56 76.57 -77.74
C GLY A 2 -23.34 76.03 -76.33
N TYR A 3 -23.89 74.86 -76.03
CA TYR A 3 -24.08 74.35 -74.66
C TYR A 3 -22.92 73.43 -74.20
N GLU A 4 -21.68 73.76 -74.55
CA GLU A 4 -20.50 72.92 -74.24
C GLU A 4 -19.48 73.58 -73.28
N ASP A 5 -19.45 74.91 -73.19
CA ASP A 5 -18.55 75.67 -72.29
C ASP A 5 -19.31 76.57 -71.29
N ALA A 6 -20.50 76.15 -70.86
CA ALA A 6 -21.08 76.69 -69.64
C ALA A 6 -20.41 75.99 -68.44
N GLU A 7 -19.35 76.60 -67.91
CA GLU A 7 -18.96 76.35 -66.52
C GLU A 7 -20.24 76.51 -65.67
N HIS A 8 -20.60 75.49 -64.88
CA HIS A 8 -21.81 75.51 -64.05
C HIS A 8 -21.58 76.41 -62.83
N ASP A 9 -21.54 77.71 -63.13
CA ASP A 9 -21.32 78.89 -62.28
C ASP A 9 -22.31 78.94 -61.09
N GLU A 10 -21.94 79.70 -60.06
CA GLU A 10 -22.83 80.15 -58.98
C GLU A 10 -24.21 80.61 -59.48
N VAL A 11 -24.28 81.29 -60.63
CA VAL A 11 -25.54 81.75 -61.28
C VAL A 11 -26.46 80.57 -61.65
N PHE A 12 -25.91 79.45 -62.14
CA PHE A 12 -26.71 78.26 -62.45
C PHE A 12 -27.19 77.57 -61.16
N ALA A 13 -26.33 77.51 -60.13
CA ALA A 13 -26.69 76.98 -58.83
C ALA A 13 -27.82 77.79 -58.16
N ASP A 14 -27.75 79.13 -58.18
CA ASP A 14 -28.80 80.02 -57.68
C ASP A 14 -30.11 79.81 -58.44
N ALA A 15 -30.07 79.85 -59.78
CA ALA A 15 -31.25 79.70 -60.63
C ALA A 15 -31.95 78.35 -60.41
N LEU A 16 -31.19 77.26 -60.29
CA LEU A 16 -31.73 75.94 -60.02
C LEU A 16 -32.32 75.83 -58.61
N LEU A 17 -31.64 76.34 -57.58
CA LEU A 17 -32.15 76.31 -56.21
C LEU A 17 -33.39 77.18 -56.02
N ARG A 18 -33.48 78.34 -56.67
CA ARG A 18 -34.69 79.16 -56.70
C ARG A 18 -35.83 78.48 -57.47
N SER A 19 -35.52 77.80 -58.57
CA SER A 19 -36.52 77.01 -59.32
C SER A 19 -37.05 75.84 -58.49
N LEU A 20 -36.17 75.11 -57.79
CA LEU A 20 -36.56 74.06 -56.85
C LEU A 20 -37.33 74.63 -55.64
N ALA A 21 -36.94 75.80 -55.12
CA ALA A 21 -37.68 76.48 -54.06
C ALA A 21 -39.11 76.84 -54.48
N ALA A 22 -39.32 77.35 -55.70
CA ALA A 22 -40.64 77.68 -56.24
C ALA A 22 -41.59 76.46 -56.33
N VAL A 23 -41.07 75.23 -56.37
CA VAL A 23 -41.88 74.00 -56.30
C VAL A 23 -42.63 73.90 -54.95
N ALA A 24 -42.22 74.61 -53.89
CA ALA A 24 -42.91 74.66 -52.60
C ALA A 24 -44.41 75.02 -52.72
N GLU A 25 -44.74 75.96 -53.61
CA GLU A 25 -46.11 76.42 -53.87
C GLU A 25 -46.93 75.39 -54.66
N LEU A 26 -46.26 74.57 -55.48
CA LEU A 26 -46.88 73.54 -56.32
C LEU A 26 -47.11 72.23 -55.57
N LEU A 27 -46.37 71.97 -54.49
CA LEU A 27 -46.46 70.73 -53.73
C LEU A 27 -47.82 70.54 -53.02
N PRO A 28 -48.43 71.52 -52.31
CA PRO A 28 -49.75 71.36 -51.71
C PRO A 28 -50.88 71.01 -52.70
N PRO A 29 -51.07 71.73 -53.84
CA PRO A 29 -52.11 71.34 -54.80
C PRO A 29 -51.77 70.02 -55.50
N THR A 30 -50.50 69.71 -55.76
CA THR A 30 -50.09 68.39 -56.27
C THR A 30 -50.44 67.29 -55.27
N PHE A 31 -50.17 67.50 -53.97
CA PHE A 31 -50.50 66.55 -52.91
C PHE A 31 -52.01 66.34 -52.79
N ALA A 32 -52.81 67.41 -52.91
CA ALA A 32 -54.26 67.31 -52.92
C ALA A 32 -54.79 66.54 -54.15
N ALA A 33 -54.24 66.80 -55.34
CA ALA A 33 -54.66 66.14 -56.58
C ALA A 33 -54.28 64.65 -56.63
N TYR A 34 -53.06 64.29 -56.21
CA TYR A 34 -52.59 62.90 -56.19
C TYR A 34 -52.97 62.12 -54.92
N GLY A 35 -53.33 62.81 -53.84
CA GLY A 35 -53.61 62.21 -52.52
C GLY A 35 -54.79 61.22 -52.49
N GLY A 36 -55.70 61.30 -53.47
CA GLY A 36 -56.77 60.32 -53.64
C GLY A 36 -56.37 59.03 -54.37
N ALA A 37 -55.26 59.04 -55.14
CA ALA A 37 -54.84 57.93 -56.00
C ALA A 37 -53.53 57.27 -55.54
N ASP A 38 -52.53 58.07 -55.15
CA ASP A 38 -51.31 57.60 -54.48
C ASP A 38 -50.82 58.62 -53.42
N PRO A 39 -51.41 58.59 -52.20
CA PRO A 39 -50.95 59.42 -51.10
C PRO A 39 -49.53 59.05 -50.62
N THR A 40 -48.97 57.90 -51.00
CA THR A 40 -47.62 57.51 -50.60
C THR A 40 -46.57 58.10 -51.54
N GLY A 41 -46.79 58.03 -52.86
CA GLY A 41 -45.99 58.73 -53.86
C GLY A 41 -45.95 60.23 -53.63
N ALA A 42 -47.11 60.87 -53.37
CA ALA A 42 -47.18 62.30 -53.05
C ALA A 42 -46.32 62.67 -51.82
N ARG A 43 -46.47 61.94 -50.70
CA ARG A 43 -45.65 62.15 -49.48
C ARG A 43 -44.16 61.93 -49.75
N ASN A 44 -43.80 60.88 -50.48
CA ASN A 44 -42.40 60.57 -50.77
C ASN A 44 -41.76 61.64 -51.68
N LEU A 45 -42.52 62.20 -52.62
CA LEU A 45 -42.08 63.33 -53.43
C LEU A 45 -41.84 64.58 -52.57
N THR A 46 -42.81 64.97 -51.75
CA THR A 46 -42.69 66.12 -50.83
C THR A 46 -41.53 65.93 -49.85
N LYS A 47 -41.33 64.73 -49.28
CA LYS A 47 -40.20 64.42 -48.41
C LYS A 47 -38.85 64.47 -49.11
N ARG A 48 -38.74 63.94 -50.33
CA ARG A 48 -37.49 64.03 -51.12
C ARG A 48 -37.14 65.47 -51.45
N TRP A 49 -38.15 66.29 -51.78
CA TRP A 49 -37.96 67.72 -51.99
C TRP A 49 -37.56 68.43 -50.68
N LEU A 50 -38.22 68.15 -49.55
CA LEU A 50 -37.82 68.69 -48.24
C LEU A 50 -36.39 68.29 -47.86
N ALA A 51 -35.99 67.03 -48.08
CA ALA A 51 -34.62 66.58 -47.84
C ALA A 51 -33.62 67.33 -48.73
N ALA A 52 -33.92 67.48 -50.03
CA ALA A 52 -33.06 68.19 -50.98
C ALA A 52 -32.94 69.70 -50.67
N MET A 53 -34.00 70.34 -50.19
CA MET A 53 -33.98 71.78 -49.86
C MET A 53 -33.42 72.05 -48.47
N ALA A 54 -33.84 71.30 -47.45
CA ALA A 54 -33.52 71.60 -46.05
C ALA A 54 -32.13 71.09 -45.62
N ILE A 55 -31.66 69.95 -46.12
CA ILE A 55 -30.40 69.33 -45.66
C ILE A 55 -29.24 69.81 -46.55
N PRO A 56 -28.26 70.58 -46.03
CA PRO A 56 -27.19 71.18 -46.84
C PRO A 56 -26.41 70.19 -47.71
N GLY A 57 -26.09 68.99 -47.15
CA GLY A 57 -25.40 67.94 -47.89
C GLY A 57 -26.22 67.34 -49.03
N ARG A 58 -27.53 67.11 -48.83
CA ARG A 58 -28.43 66.63 -49.90
C ARG A 58 -28.61 67.69 -50.99
N ARG A 59 -28.61 68.96 -50.62
CA ARG A 59 -28.67 70.07 -51.57
C ARG A 59 -27.41 70.12 -52.45
N ALA A 60 -26.24 70.01 -51.83
CA ALA A 60 -24.96 69.88 -52.55
C ALA A 60 -24.94 68.63 -53.46
N ASP A 61 -25.40 67.47 -52.97
CA ASP A 61 -25.52 66.24 -53.79
C ASP A 61 -26.37 66.46 -55.05
N VAL A 62 -27.49 67.20 -54.94
CA VAL A 62 -28.37 67.51 -56.08
C VAL A 62 -27.66 68.40 -57.09
N LEU A 63 -26.97 69.45 -56.63
CA LEU A 63 -26.19 70.36 -57.48
C LEU A 63 -25.05 69.62 -58.20
N THR A 64 -24.26 68.81 -57.49
CA THR A 64 -23.18 68.02 -58.11
C THR A 64 -23.72 66.99 -59.12
N LYS A 65 -24.90 66.40 -58.88
CA LYS A 65 -25.53 65.45 -59.84
C LYS A 65 -25.99 66.07 -61.15
N VAL A 66 -26.24 67.38 -61.19
CA VAL A 66 -26.61 68.10 -62.42
C VAL A 66 -25.42 68.80 -63.08
N GLY A 67 -24.19 68.60 -62.58
CA GLY A 67 -22.96 69.11 -63.20
C GLY A 67 -22.32 70.35 -62.54
N VAL A 68 -22.87 70.85 -61.42
CA VAL A 68 -22.23 71.95 -60.65
C VAL A 68 -20.93 71.45 -60.01
N ASP A 69 -19.89 72.28 -60.04
CA ASP A 69 -18.62 71.98 -59.36
C ASP A 69 -18.84 71.67 -57.87
N LYS A 70 -18.00 70.81 -57.29
CA LYS A 70 -18.17 70.34 -55.90
C LYS A 70 -18.03 71.44 -54.85
N GLU A 71 -17.11 72.39 -55.02
CA GLU A 71 -16.95 73.47 -54.04
C GLU A 71 -18.05 74.51 -54.18
N VAL A 72 -18.47 74.83 -55.42
CA VAL A 72 -19.66 75.67 -55.69
C VAL A 72 -20.93 75.02 -55.12
N ALA A 73 -21.15 73.73 -55.38
CA ALA A 73 -22.29 72.96 -54.87
C ALA A 73 -22.31 72.91 -53.33
N LYS A 74 -21.14 72.82 -52.69
CA LYS A 74 -20.97 72.84 -51.24
C LYS A 74 -21.26 74.22 -50.65
N GLN A 75 -20.80 75.31 -51.28
CA GLN A 75 -21.11 76.68 -50.91
C GLN A 75 -22.62 76.95 -50.99
N TRP A 76 -23.26 76.65 -52.13
CA TRP A 76 -24.70 76.80 -52.33
C TRP A 76 -25.54 75.82 -51.50
N GLY A 77 -24.96 74.67 -51.14
CA GLY A 77 -25.51 73.75 -50.14
C GLY A 77 -25.69 74.40 -48.77
N GLN A 78 -24.79 75.29 -48.35
CA GLN A 78 -24.84 75.96 -47.04
C GLN A 78 -25.75 77.19 -46.96
N VAL A 79 -26.35 77.64 -48.07
CA VAL A 79 -27.28 78.80 -48.05
C VAL A 79 -28.42 78.54 -47.05
N PRO A 80 -28.71 79.45 -46.11
CA PRO A 80 -29.76 79.24 -45.12
C PRO A 80 -31.11 78.95 -45.79
N LEU A 81 -31.83 77.92 -45.32
CA LEU A 81 -33.10 77.50 -45.94
C LEU A 81 -34.11 78.66 -46.00
N ARG A 82 -34.14 79.52 -44.98
CA ARG A 82 -35.01 80.72 -44.93
C ARG A 82 -34.80 81.68 -46.11
N ASP A 83 -33.62 81.69 -46.73
CA ASP A 83 -33.28 82.60 -47.84
C ASP A 83 -33.68 82.00 -49.20
N LEU A 84 -33.92 80.68 -49.26
CA LEU A 84 -34.43 79.96 -50.42
C LEU A 84 -35.95 79.73 -50.35
N VAL A 85 -36.45 79.27 -49.20
CA VAL A 85 -37.87 79.00 -48.93
C VAL A 85 -38.27 79.66 -47.60
N PRO A 86 -38.66 80.96 -47.60
CA PRO A 86 -39.04 81.68 -46.38
C PRO A 86 -40.20 81.04 -45.60
N ALA A 87 -41.11 80.34 -46.29
CA ALA A 87 -42.21 79.59 -45.71
C ALA A 87 -41.76 78.40 -44.82
N LEU A 88 -40.50 77.96 -44.93
CA LEU A 88 -39.88 76.94 -44.08
C LEU A 88 -38.90 77.55 -43.06
N SER A 89 -38.94 78.87 -42.84
CA SER A 89 -38.21 79.50 -41.73
C SER A 89 -38.75 79.01 -40.38
N HIS A 90 -37.94 79.11 -39.33
CA HIS A 90 -38.35 78.65 -38.00
C HIS A 90 -39.62 79.38 -37.50
N ASP A 91 -39.72 80.68 -37.77
CA ASP A 91 -40.86 81.49 -37.36
C ASP A 91 -42.13 81.12 -38.15
N SER A 92 -42.00 80.91 -39.47
CA SER A 92 -43.10 80.43 -40.34
C SER A 92 -43.58 79.02 -39.94
N LEU A 93 -42.67 78.14 -39.52
CA LEU A 93 -42.97 76.79 -39.03
C LEU A 93 -43.79 76.80 -37.73
N LEU A 94 -43.60 77.82 -36.87
CA LEU A 94 -44.36 78.01 -35.64
C LEU A 94 -45.69 78.74 -35.86
N ALA A 95 -45.76 79.65 -36.85
CA ALA A 95 -46.98 80.35 -37.22
C ALA A 95 -47.97 79.46 -38.00
N GLY A 96 -47.47 78.47 -38.76
CA GLY A 96 -48.30 77.48 -39.46
C GLY A 96 -49.02 78.00 -40.72
N GLU A 97 -48.64 79.18 -41.21
CA GLU A 97 -49.41 79.95 -42.20
C GLU A 97 -49.36 79.40 -43.64
N HIS A 98 -48.41 78.52 -43.95
CA HIS A 98 -48.20 78.02 -45.33
C HIS A 98 -48.79 76.60 -45.54
N PRO A 99 -49.57 76.34 -46.62
CA PRO A 99 -50.29 75.07 -46.82
C PRO A 99 -49.42 73.80 -46.81
N LEU A 100 -48.15 73.90 -47.21
CA LEU A 100 -47.17 72.81 -47.14
C LEU A 100 -46.97 72.27 -45.72
N LEU A 101 -47.12 73.13 -44.70
CA LEU A 101 -46.87 72.78 -43.31
C LEU A 101 -47.96 71.88 -42.72
N ALA A 102 -49.17 71.92 -43.27
CA ALA A 102 -50.32 71.11 -42.86
C ALA A 102 -50.36 69.72 -43.54
N LEU A 103 -49.42 69.41 -44.45
CA LEU A 103 -49.40 68.11 -45.14
C LEU A 103 -49.01 66.98 -44.19
N PRO A 104 -49.74 65.84 -44.16
CA PRO A 104 -49.52 64.74 -43.22
C PRO A 104 -48.35 63.82 -43.65
N LEU A 105 -47.12 64.33 -43.52
CA LEU A 105 -45.90 63.70 -44.02
C LEU A 105 -45.33 62.64 -43.06
N PHE A 106 -45.30 62.93 -41.76
CA PHE A 106 -44.68 62.10 -40.73
C PHE A 106 -45.69 61.13 -40.11
N VAL A 107 -45.22 60.30 -39.18
CA VAL A 107 -46.06 59.34 -38.43
C VAL A 107 -45.73 59.49 -36.96
N ASP A 108 -46.71 59.35 -36.08
CA ASP A 108 -46.47 59.17 -34.65
C ASP A 108 -46.28 57.68 -34.30
N PHE A 109 -46.09 57.42 -33.00
CA PHE A 109 -45.95 56.09 -32.42
C PHE A 109 -47.18 55.21 -32.67
N ASP A 110 -48.38 55.78 -32.51
CA ASP A 110 -49.67 55.11 -32.67
C ASP A 110 -50.03 54.84 -34.15
N GLY A 111 -49.24 55.35 -35.10
CA GLY A 111 -49.42 55.16 -36.54
C GLY A 111 -50.26 56.25 -37.24
N ALA A 112 -50.75 57.23 -36.49
CA ALA A 112 -51.41 58.40 -37.03
C ALA A 112 -50.42 59.30 -37.76
N ARG A 113 -50.90 60.08 -38.74
CA ARG A 113 -50.03 60.93 -39.56
C ARG A 113 -49.94 62.33 -38.99
N MET A 114 -48.73 62.88 -38.98
CA MET A 114 -48.41 64.20 -38.47
C MET A 114 -47.88 65.10 -39.58
N SER A 115 -48.24 66.37 -39.51
CA SER A 115 -47.73 67.44 -40.36
C SER A 115 -46.52 68.14 -39.74
N LEU A 116 -45.90 69.08 -40.48
CA LEU A 116 -44.84 69.92 -39.93
C LEU A 116 -45.39 70.88 -38.87
N ALA A 117 -46.62 71.36 -39.05
CA ALA A 117 -47.33 72.17 -38.05
C ALA A 117 -47.57 71.37 -36.76
N ASP A 118 -47.97 70.10 -36.85
CA ASP A 118 -48.15 69.23 -35.67
C ASP A 118 -46.83 69.05 -34.91
N LEU A 119 -45.73 68.79 -35.62
CA LEU A 119 -44.39 68.69 -35.02
C LEU A 119 -43.94 70.01 -34.36
N GLY A 120 -44.22 71.15 -34.99
CA GLY A 120 -43.96 72.47 -34.42
C GLY A 120 -44.77 72.72 -33.14
N HIS A 121 -46.04 72.33 -33.12
CA HIS A 121 -46.91 72.44 -31.94
C HIS A 121 -46.47 71.52 -30.80
N ILE A 122 -46.04 70.29 -31.09
CA ILE A 122 -45.46 69.35 -30.11
C ILE A 122 -44.20 69.97 -29.48
N ARG A 123 -43.30 70.52 -30.30
CA ARG A 123 -42.11 71.21 -29.82
C ARG A 123 -42.47 72.39 -28.91
N GLN A 124 -43.41 73.24 -29.32
CA GLN A 124 -43.82 74.41 -28.54
C GLN A 124 -44.37 74.02 -27.16
N GLN A 125 -45.05 72.88 -27.05
CA GLN A 125 -45.63 72.39 -25.79
C GLN A 125 -44.65 71.63 -24.90
N ARG A 126 -43.68 70.90 -25.47
CA ARG A 126 -42.77 70.00 -24.73
C ARG A 126 -41.30 70.43 -24.73
N GLY A 127 -40.96 71.55 -25.37
CA GLY A 127 -39.58 72.00 -25.61
C GLY A 127 -38.88 71.26 -26.75
N ALA A 128 -39.09 69.94 -26.85
CA ALA A 128 -38.52 69.07 -27.89
C ALA A 128 -39.57 68.11 -28.49
N ILE A 129 -39.26 67.64 -29.70
CA ILE A 129 -39.97 66.58 -30.42
C ILE A 129 -39.35 65.24 -30.00
N ALA A 130 -40.04 64.51 -29.12
CA ALA A 130 -39.67 63.14 -28.79
C ALA A 130 -39.83 62.24 -30.02
N TYR A 131 -38.85 61.40 -30.33
CA TYR A 131 -38.92 60.47 -31.46
C TYR A 131 -38.34 59.09 -31.17
N ILE A 132 -38.84 58.08 -31.89
CA ILE A 132 -38.22 56.75 -32.02
C ILE A 132 -37.78 56.56 -33.48
N PRO A 133 -36.57 56.00 -33.74
CA PRO A 133 -36.15 55.61 -35.07
C PRO A 133 -37.12 54.62 -35.74
N TRP A 134 -37.44 54.84 -37.02
CA TRP A 134 -38.41 54.01 -37.76
C TRP A 134 -38.13 52.49 -37.72
N ARG A 135 -36.85 52.11 -37.62
CA ARG A 135 -36.37 50.72 -37.59
C ARG A 135 -36.61 50.00 -36.25
N THR A 136 -36.85 50.74 -35.17
CA THR A 136 -37.06 50.16 -33.85
C THR A 136 -38.42 49.44 -33.83
N SER A 137 -38.44 48.17 -33.42
CA SER A 137 -39.68 47.40 -33.35
C SER A 137 -40.55 47.93 -32.22
N VAL A 138 -41.73 48.44 -32.60
CA VAL A 138 -42.69 49.05 -31.67
C VAL A 138 -43.77 48.04 -31.33
N GLU A 139 -43.81 47.60 -30.07
CA GLU A 139 -45.00 46.97 -29.50
C GLU A 139 -46.04 48.05 -29.16
N PRO A 140 -47.35 47.77 -29.31
CA PRO A 140 -48.39 48.69 -28.90
C PRO A 140 -48.46 48.79 -27.36
N LEU A 141 -47.80 49.80 -26.79
CA LEU A 141 -47.79 50.10 -25.34
C LEU A 141 -49.03 50.90 -24.87
N GLY A 142 -50.13 50.85 -25.62
CA GLY A 142 -51.27 51.76 -25.49
C GLY A 142 -51.07 53.06 -26.27
N LYS A 143 -52.05 53.97 -26.22
CA LYS A 143 -51.96 55.28 -26.89
C LYS A 143 -50.85 56.11 -26.27
N MET A 144 -49.78 56.37 -27.03
CA MET A 144 -48.66 57.21 -26.63
C MET A 144 -48.69 58.51 -27.45
N PRO A 145 -49.60 59.46 -27.14
CA PRO A 145 -49.80 60.62 -28.00
C PRO A 145 -48.54 61.47 -28.10
N ARG A 146 -48.16 61.76 -29.36
CA ARG A 146 -47.17 62.77 -29.76
C ARG A 146 -45.70 62.38 -29.54
N VAL A 147 -45.35 61.11 -29.75
CA VAL A 147 -43.97 60.69 -30.05
C VAL A 147 -43.85 60.41 -31.55
N ALA A 148 -42.87 60.99 -32.24
CA ALA A 148 -42.69 60.82 -33.67
C ALA A 148 -41.97 59.50 -34.03
N ARG A 149 -42.37 58.83 -35.12
CA ARG A 149 -41.59 57.75 -35.74
C ARG A 149 -40.87 58.30 -36.95
N LEU A 150 -39.57 58.56 -36.81
CA LEU A 150 -38.76 59.22 -37.83
C LEU A 150 -37.76 58.24 -38.46
N GLY A 151 -37.77 58.12 -39.79
CA GLY A 151 -36.66 57.52 -40.54
C GLY A 151 -35.43 58.43 -40.53
N VAL A 152 -34.30 57.94 -41.06
CA VAL A 152 -33.04 58.72 -41.10
C VAL A 152 -33.19 60.05 -41.85
N ASP A 153 -33.79 60.02 -43.04
CA ASP A 153 -34.05 61.25 -43.81
C ASP A 153 -35.14 62.12 -43.14
N ASP A 154 -36.14 61.52 -42.48
CA ASP A 154 -37.18 62.27 -41.77
C ASP A 154 -36.62 63.02 -40.56
N LEU A 155 -35.76 62.37 -39.78
CA LEU A 155 -35.04 62.99 -38.66
C LEU A 155 -34.16 64.12 -39.17
N ALA A 156 -33.40 63.92 -40.25
CA ALA A 156 -32.56 64.96 -40.83
C ALA A 156 -33.36 66.17 -41.37
N ILE A 157 -34.57 65.94 -41.91
CA ILE A 157 -35.50 67.03 -42.27
C ILE A 157 -35.93 67.80 -41.02
N VAL A 158 -36.37 67.10 -39.96
CA VAL A 158 -36.84 67.73 -38.71
C VAL A 158 -35.68 68.47 -38.01
N GLU A 159 -34.48 67.89 -37.94
CA GLU A 159 -33.27 68.54 -37.43
C GLU A 159 -32.89 69.80 -38.22
N ALA A 160 -33.06 69.79 -39.55
CA ALA A 160 -32.74 70.95 -40.38
C ALA A 160 -33.78 72.08 -40.25
N LEU A 161 -35.06 71.74 -40.07
CA LEU A 161 -36.17 72.70 -39.95
C LEU A 161 -36.31 73.29 -38.55
N PHE A 162 -36.13 72.47 -37.52
CA PHE A 162 -36.32 72.86 -36.12
C PHE A 162 -35.00 73.01 -35.34
N GLY A 163 -33.88 72.49 -35.84
CA GLY A 163 -32.59 72.47 -35.17
C GLY A 163 -32.36 71.17 -34.37
N LYS A 164 -31.11 70.73 -34.27
CA LYS A 164 -30.76 69.44 -33.61
C LYS A 164 -31.18 69.33 -32.15
N GLN A 165 -31.19 70.44 -31.41
CA GLN A 165 -31.65 70.45 -30.01
C GLN A 165 -33.18 70.38 -29.86
N ALA A 166 -33.93 70.49 -30.96
CA ALA A 166 -35.39 70.42 -30.96
C ALA A 166 -35.94 68.98 -31.09
N VAL A 167 -35.07 67.97 -31.21
CA VAL A 167 -35.43 66.55 -31.24
C VAL A 167 -34.76 65.82 -30.08
N ALA A 168 -35.46 64.87 -29.47
CA ALA A 168 -34.94 64.02 -28.40
C ALA A 168 -35.26 62.56 -28.70
N SER A 169 -34.26 61.67 -28.62
CA SER A 169 -34.52 60.23 -28.71
C SER A 169 -35.31 59.77 -27.50
N TRP A 170 -36.36 59.00 -27.73
CA TRP A 170 -37.24 58.42 -26.72
C TRP A 170 -37.00 56.91 -26.56
N GLU A 171 -35.86 56.39 -27.03
CA GLU A 171 -35.56 54.95 -27.01
C GLU A 171 -35.37 54.40 -25.59
N GLU A 172 -34.68 55.11 -24.70
CA GLU A 172 -34.51 54.68 -23.30
C GLU A 172 -35.83 54.72 -22.53
N ASP A 173 -36.60 55.81 -22.66
CA ASP A 173 -37.94 55.90 -22.07
C ASP A 173 -38.89 54.81 -22.63
N TYR A 174 -38.80 54.50 -23.93
CA TYR A 174 -39.55 53.41 -24.54
C TYR A 174 -39.17 52.02 -23.97
N LYS A 175 -37.87 51.76 -23.70
CA LYS A 175 -37.45 50.54 -22.98
C LYS A 175 -38.10 50.47 -21.60
N LYS A 176 -38.03 51.53 -20.80
CA LYS A 176 -38.64 51.61 -19.46
C LYS A 176 -40.15 51.35 -19.50
N HIS A 177 -40.85 52.00 -20.43
CA HIS A 177 -42.29 51.79 -20.64
C HIS A 177 -42.62 50.37 -21.11
N ARG A 178 -41.78 49.75 -21.95
CA ARG A 178 -41.94 48.36 -22.40
C ARG A 178 -41.69 47.36 -21.28
N ALA A 179 -40.65 47.55 -20.47
CA ALA A 179 -40.35 46.75 -19.29
C ALA A 179 -41.51 46.77 -18.29
N LYS A 180 -41.98 47.98 -17.93
CA LYS A 180 -43.17 48.15 -17.08
C LYS A 180 -44.42 47.50 -17.67
N ALA A 181 -44.66 47.63 -18.98
CA ALA A 181 -45.80 47.01 -19.64
C ALA A 181 -45.69 45.47 -19.68
N ALA A 182 -44.49 44.92 -19.79
CA ALA A 182 -44.25 43.48 -19.70
C ALA A 182 -44.49 42.96 -18.28
N HIS A 183 -43.99 43.66 -17.25
CA HIS A 183 -44.29 43.36 -15.85
C HIS A 183 -45.81 43.40 -15.58
N MET A 184 -46.54 44.40 -16.08
CA MET A 184 -48.01 44.48 -15.93
C MET A 184 -48.80 43.37 -16.64
N ARG A 185 -48.18 42.62 -17.56
CA ARG A 185 -48.75 41.42 -18.19
C ARG A 185 -48.50 40.13 -17.38
N LYS A 186 -47.64 40.15 -16.35
CA LYS A 186 -47.48 39.02 -15.43
C LYS A 186 -48.81 38.74 -14.70
N GLU A 187 -49.01 37.47 -14.34
CA GLU A 187 -50.20 37.02 -13.61
C GLU A 187 -50.27 37.67 -12.22
N VAL A 188 -51.49 37.81 -11.70
CA VAL A 188 -51.73 38.41 -10.37
C VAL A 188 -51.69 37.29 -9.34
N GLU A 189 -50.79 37.41 -8.38
CA GLU A 189 -50.61 36.46 -7.30
C GLU A 189 -51.63 36.71 -6.18
N ASP A 190 -52.29 35.64 -5.74
CA ASP A 190 -53.24 35.68 -4.63
C ASP A 190 -52.53 35.38 -3.31
N ILE A 191 -51.90 36.41 -2.72
CA ILE A 191 -51.23 36.31 -1.41
C ILE A 191 -52.17 35.72 -0.34
N ASP A 192 -53.46 36.09 -0.34
CA ASP A 192 -54.43 35.60 0.64
C ASP A 192 -54.73 34.11 0.42
N GLY A 193 -54.82 33.68 -0.84
CA GLY A 193 -54.89 32.27 -1.23
C GLY A 193 -53.64 31.46 -0.85
N THR A 194 -52.44 32.04 -1.01
CA THR A 194 -51.18 31.41 -0.57
C THR A 194 -51.12 31.27 0.95
N VAL A 195 -51.53 32.30 1.70
CA VAL A 195 -51.65 32.21 3.17
C VAL A 195 -52.62 31.09 3.56
N ALA A 196 -53.82 31.04 2.98
CA ALA A 196 -54.80 30.02 3.31
C ALA A 196 -54.33 28.60 2.95
N THR A 197 -53.57 28.44 1.87
CA THR A 197 -52.94 27.17 1.50
C THR A 197 -51.90 26.74 2.53
N LEU A 198 -50.97 27.63 2.91
CA LEU A 198 -49.94 27.33 3.91
C LEU A 198 -50.53 27.08 5.31
N GLU A 199 -51.56 27.84 5.72
CA GLU A 199 -52.30 27.60 6.97
C GLU A 199 -52.95 26.22 6.98
N HIS A 200 -53.51 25.79 5.83
CA HIS A 200 -54.09 24.46 5.67
C HIS A 200 -53.02 23.36 5.74
N GLU A 201 -51.94 23.48 4.98
CA GLU A 201 -50.83 22.51 4.95
C GLU A 201 -50.19 22.31 6.34
N PHE A 202 -49.86 23.39 7.05
CA PHE A 202 -49.35 23.30 8.42
C PHE A 202 -50.35 22.62 9.37
N THR A 203 -51.66 22.89 9.21
CA THR A 203 -52.71 22.25 10.02
C THR A 203 -52.82 20.75 9.71
N GLU A 204 -52.70 20.33 8.44
CA GLU A 204 -52.76 18.91 8.05
C GLU A 204 -51.62 18.08 8.65
N VAL A 205 -50.41 18.65 8.74
CA VAL A 205 -49.27 17.99 9.41
C VAL A 205 -49.27 18.14 10.95
N GLY A 206 -50.34 18.72 11.52
CA GLY A 206 -50.52 18.85 12.97
C GLY A 206 -49.67 19.93 13.63
N LEU A 207 -49.24 20.94 12.87
CA LEU A 207 -48.51 22.12 13.37
C LEU A 207 -49.48 23.29 13.58
N ASP A 208 -49.16 24.17 14.53
CA ASP A 208 -49.83 25.47 14.65
C ASP A 208 -49.27 26.43 13.57
N PRO A 209 -50.07 26.88 12.59
CA PRO A 209 -49.63 27.86 11.61
C PRO A 209 -49.15 29.16 12.27
N GLY A 210 -49.67 29.47 13.46
CA GLY A 210 -49.26 30.59 14.30
C GLY A 210 -47.82 30.51 14.83
N LEU A 211 -47.08 29.42 14.62
CA LEU A 211 -45.65 29.33 14.89
C LEU A 211 -44.79 29.50 13.63
N PHE A 212 -45.31 29.10 12.47
CA PHE A 212 -44.56 29.01 11.22
C PHE A 212 -44.93 30.05 10.18
N LEU A 213 -46.02 30.80 10.38
CA LEU A 213 -46.52 31.82 9.46
C LEU A 213 -46.91 33.10 10.19
N ARG A 214 -46.56 34.25 9.58
CA ARG A 214 -46.97 35.60 9.99
C ARG A 214 -47.37 36.40 8.76
N ARG A 215 -48.54 37.04 8.79
CA ARG A 215 -48.86 38.14 7.88
C ARG A 215 -48.02 39.37 8.26
N LEU A 216 -47.64 40.18 7.27
CA LEU A 216 -47.05 41.50 7.53
C LEU A 216 -48.04 42.38 8.35
N PRO A 217 -47.54 43.29 9.21
CA PRO A 217 -48.40 44.17 10.00
C PRO A 217 -49.22 45.10 9.10
N GLU A 218 -50.45 45.45 9.53
CA GLU A 218 -51.38 46.30 8.77
C GLU A 218 -50.74 47.64 8.38
N GLY A 219 -50.72 47.94 7.09
CA GLY A 219 -50.06 49.12 6.52
C GLY A 219 -50.21 49.18 4.99
N PRO A 220 -49.37 49.96 4.28
CA PRO A 220 -49.36 49.98 2.81
C PRO A 220 -48.79 48.69 2.20
N ARG A 221 -48.14 47.86 3.00
CA ARG A 221 -47.51 46.58 2.62
C ARG A 221 -48.51 45.44 2.78
N HIS A 222 -48.55 44.52 1.83
CA HIS A 222 -49.33 43.29 1.91
C HIS A 222 -48.43 42.09 1.70
N GLY A 223 -48.51 41.06 2.53
CA GLY A 223 -47.58 39.95 2.42
C GLY A 223 -47.55 39.00 3.62
N LEU A 224 -46.66 38.02 3.53
CA LEU A 224 -46.43 37.00 4.54
C LEU A 224 -44.93 36.73 4.74
N VAL A 225 -44.59 36.19 5.90
CA VAL A 225 -43.33 35.53 6.22
C VAL A 225 -43.67 34.15 6.77
N ALA A 226 -43.13 33.12 6.13
CA ALA A 226 -43.19 31.72 6.57
C ALA A 226 -41.78 31.27 6.97
N ILE A 227 -41.65 30.41 7.97
CA ILE A 227 -40.40 29.69 8.23
C ILE A 227 -40.32 28.51 7.26
N ALA A 228 -39.17 28.37 6.59
CA ALA A 228 -38.95 27.30 5.63
C ALA A 228 -38.74 25.99 6.40
N ILE A 229 -39.66 25.05 6.24
CA ILE A 229 -39.53 23.69 6.75
C ILE A 229 -39.42 22.73 5.55
N GLU A 230 -38.20 22.45 5.11
CA GLU A 230 -38.03 21.28 4.25
C GLU A 230 -38.16 20.00 5.08
N THR A 231 -39.04 19.11 4.60
CA THR A 231 -39.14 17.74 5.10
C THR A 231 -38.11 16.81 4.45
N THR A 232 -37.37 17.31 3.46
CA THR A 232 -36.35 16.62 2.66
C THR A 232 -34.92 16.93 3.16
N THR A 233 -33.98 16.03 2.87
CA THR A 233 -32.73 15.87 3.63
C THR A 233 -31.49 16.53 3.03
N GLU A 234 -31.62 17.34 1.97
CA GLU A 234 -30.50 17.87 1.19
C GLU A 234 -30.50 19.42 1.15
N VAL A 235 -30.33 20.05 2.32
CA VAL A 235 -30.08 21.50 2.43
C VAL A 235 -28.61 21.72 2.80
N ASP A 236 -27.89 22.52 2.03
CA ASP A 236 -26.49 22.84 2.32
C ASP A 236 -26.39 23.68 3.60
N ALA A 237 -25.30 23.50 4.36
CA ALA A 237 -25.10 24.13 5.66
C ALA A 237 -25.01 25.67 5.58
N ASP A 238 -24.61 26.19 4.43
CA ASP A 238 -24.54 27.64 4.15
C ASP A 238 -25.90 28.25 3.76
N ASP A 239 -26.81 27.46 3.16
CA ASP A 239 -28.15 27.89 2.73
C ASP A 239 -29.13 28.04 3.92
N LEU A 240 -28.88 27.30 5.02
CA LEU A 240 -29.67 27.29 6.27
C LEU A 240 -29.79 28.64 7.02
N ALA A 241 -29.35 29.75 6.44
CA ALA A 241 -29.46 31.08 7.02
C ALA A 241 -30.02 32.16 6.06
N PHE A 242 -30.26 31.81 4.80
CA PHE A 242 -30.88 32.70 3.82
C PHE A 242 -32.38 32.49 3.74
N ALA A 243 -33.10 33.57 3.43
CA ALA A 243 -34.53 33.54 3.20
C ALA A 243 -34.82 33.94 1.75
N GLY A 244 -35.65 33.15 1.07
CA GLY A 244 -36.17 33.49 -0.25
C GLY A 244 -37.28 34.52 -0.12
N VAL A 245 -37.10 35.69 -0.73
CA VAL A 245 -38.02 36.82 -0.62
C VAL A 245 -38.50 37.26 -2.00
N SER A 246 -39.73 36.88 -2.33
CA SER A 246 -40.43 37.29 -3.55
C SER A 246 -41.01 38.69 -3.36
N LEU A 247 -40.48 39.67 -4.09
CA LEU A 247 -40.98 41.04 -4.10
C LEU A 247 -42.00 41.20 -5.23
N LEU A 248 -43.20 41.62 -4.86
CA LEU A 248 -44.29 41.92 -5.77
C LEU A 248 -44.49 43.43 -5.90
N TRP A 249 -45.11 43.83 -7.01
CA TRP A 249 -45.71 45.16 -7.16
C TRP A 249 -47.12 45.05 -7.73
N ALA A 250 -48.10 45.63 -7.04
CA ALA A 250 -49.51 45.50 -7.37
C ALA A 250 -49.93 44.03 -7.57
N ARG A 251 -49.50 43.18 -6.63
CA ARG A 251 -49.67 41.71 -6.60
C ARG A 251 -49.10 40.97 -7.84
N ARG A 252 -47.96 41.40 -8.38
CA ARG A 252 -47.24 40.68 -9.46
C ARG A 252 -45.76 40.58 -9.13
N SER A 253 -45.14 39.40 -9.26
CA SER A 253 -43.69 39.24 -9.08
C SER A 253 -42.88 40.26 -9.87
N VAL A 254 -42.00 40.96 -9.19
CA VAL A 254 -40.91 41.75 -9.80
C VAL A 254 -39.69 40.83 -9.89
N CYS A 255 -39.17 40.43 -8.73
CA CYS A 255 -37.98 39.61 -8.56
C CYS A 255 -38.02 38.79 -7.26
N ASP A 256 -37.19 37.76 -7.21
CA ASP A 256 -36.90 36.98 -6.01
C ASP A 256 -35.50 37.32 -5.50
N LEU A 257 -35.32 37.40 -4.18
CA LEU A 257 -34.08 37.79 -3.51
C LEU A 257 -33.71 36.80 -2.41
N GLU A 258 -32.43 36.55 -2.21
CA GLU A 258 -31.92 35.82 -1.05
C GLU A 258 -31.42 36.81 0.02
N LEU A 259 -32.02 36.78 1.21
CA LEU A 259 -31.72 37.72 2.30
C LEU A 259 -31.27 37.01 3.59
N ASP A 260 -30.20 37.48 4.22
CA ASP A 260 -29.76 37.01 5.55
C ASP A 260 -30.64 37.58 6.67
N LEU A 261 -31.84 37.00 6.80
CA LEU A 261 -32.74 37.23 7.93
C LEU A 261 -32.26 36.51 9.21
N GLY A 262 -31.26 35.65 9.10
CA GLY A 262 -30.64 34.94 10.23
C GLY A 262 -31.45 33.75 10.74
N PHE A 263 -32.32 33.20 9.88
CA PHE A 263 -33.05 31.92 9.96
C PHE A 263 -33.63 31.64 8.54
N PRO A 264 -33.80 30.38 8.09
CA PRO A 264 -34.35 30.11 6.77
C PRO A 264 -35.86 30.35 6.77
N ALA A 265 -36.30 31.15 5.80
CA ALA A 265 -37.67 31.64 5.70
C ALA A 265 -38.05 31.87 4.23
N VAL A 266 -39.35 31.92 3.96
CA VAL A 266 -39.89 32.39 2.68
C VAL A 266 -40.78 33.59 2.96
N ALA A 267 -40.56 34.70 2.26
CA ALA A 267 -41.42 35.88 2.38
C ALA A 267 -41.97 36.29 1.01
N ILE A 268 -43.25 36.68 0.98
CA ILE A 268 -43.88 37.27 -0.21
C ILE A 268 -44.36 38.66 0.20
N VAL A 269 -43.89 39.69 -0.50
CA VAL A 269 -44.09 41.09 -0.11
C VAL A 269 -44.52 41.93 -1.31
N ASP A 270 -45.77 42.39 -1.31
CA ASP A 270 -46.27 43.48 -2.16
C ASP A 270 -46.13 44.80 -1.39
N ASP A 271 -45.12 45.61 -1.76
CA ASP A 271 -44.87 46.93 -1.18
C ASP A 271 -44.88 48.00 -2.29
N PRO A 272 -45.94 48.82 -2.40
CA PRO A 272 -46.07 49.81 -3.46
C PRO A 272 -45.11 51.01 -3.31
N ASP A 273 -44.47 51.17 -2.14
CA ASP A 273 -43.53 52.25 -1.83
C ASP A 273 -42.07 51.91 -2.22
N LEU A 274 -41.79 50.69 -2.72
CA LEU A 274 -40.45 50.31 -3.18
C LEU A 274 -40.08 50.97 -4.51
N SER A 275 -38.81 51.37 -4.62
CA SER A 275 -38.20 51.80 -5.88
C SER A 275 -37.68 50.59 -6.67
N TYR A 276 -37.97 50.52 -7.96
CA TYR A 276 -37.49 49.46 -8.86
C TYR A 276 -36.52 49.99 -9.91
N ASP A 277 -35.73 49.09 -10.48
CA ASP A 277 -34.87 49.39 -11.62
C ASP A 277 -35.66 49.73 -12.91
N ASP A 278 -34.95 50.25 -13.90
CA ASP A 278 -35.54 50.64 -15.19
C ASP A 278 -36.06 49.44 -16.01
N GLU A 279 -35.60 48.22 -15.67
CA GLU A 279 -35.93 46.97 -16.35
C GLU A 279 -37.05 46.17 -15.67
N TRP A 280 -37.53 46.59 -14.49
CA TRP A 280 -38.53 45.89 -13.67
C TRP A 280 -38.10 44.46 -13.31
N SER A 281 -36.80 44.30 -13.05
CA SER A 281 -36.10 43.05 -12.72
C SER A 281 -35.41 43.06 -11.36
N ALA A 282 -35.27 44.24 -10.73
CA ALA A 282 -34.67 44.37 -9.40
C ALA A 282 -35.30 45.52 -8.61
N VAL A 283 -35.20 45.43 -7.28
CA VAL A 283 -35.47 46.54 -6.36
C VAL A 283 -34.21 47.37 -6.18
N ALA A 284 -34.35 48.69 -6.01
CA ALA A 284 -33.23 49.53 -5.61
C ALA A 284 -32.97 49.37 -4.10
N GLU A 285 -31.69 49.23 -3.71
CA GLU A 285 -31.26 49.15 -2.30
C GLU A 285 -31.31 50.53 -1.61
N ASP A 286 -32.50 51.12 -1.56
CA ASP A 286 -32.76 52.40 -0.90
C ASP A 286 -33.18 52.23 0.58
N GLN A 287 -33.50 53.35 1.23
CA GLN A 287 -33.91 53.37 2.63
C GLN A 287 -35.20 52.56 2.89
N ARG A 288 -36.11 52.44 1.91
CA ARG A 288 -37.35 51.65 2.04
C ARG A 288 -37.06 50.16 1.97
N PHE A 289 -36.14 49.74 1.10
CA PHE A 289 -35.65 48.38 1.07
C PHE A 289 -34.99 47.99 2.40
N VAL A 290 -34.12 48.84 2.96
CA VAL A 290 -33.50 48.60 4.28
C VAL A 290 -34.55 48.51 5.40
N GLU A 291 -35.59 49.36 5.39
CA GLU A 291 -36.74 49.29 6.30
C GLU A 291 -37.54 47.98 6.17
N LEU A 292 -37.67 47.45 4.96
CA LEU A 292 -38.32 46.16 4.71
C LEU A 292 -37.47 44.99 5.25
N VAL A 293 -36.17 44.94 4.94
CA VAL A 293 -35.26 43.89 5.43
C VAL A 293 -35.24 43.87 6.97
N ALA A 294 -35.22 45.04 7.61
CA ALA A 294 -35.27 45.14 9.08
C ALA A 294 -36.59 44.59 9.66
N LEU A 295 -37.74 44.86 9.03
CA LEU A 295 -39.04 44.35 9.43
C LEU A 295 -39.15 42.83 9.26
N LEU A 296 -38.73 42.30 8.10
CA LEU A 296 -38.71 40.86 7.85
C LEU A 296 -37.84 40.14 8.88
N LYS A 297 -36.66 40.70 9.16
CA LYS A 297 -35.74 40.16 10.17
C LYS A 297 -36.32 40.17 11.58
N SER A 298 -37.02 41.23 12.01
CA SER A 298 -37.67 41.24 13.32
C SER A 298 -38.80 40.21 13.41
N MET A 299 -39.61 40.06 12.35
CA MET A 299 -40.68 39.05 12.31
C MET A 299 -40.14 37.62 12.37
N VAL A 300 -39.09 37.31 11.59
CA VAL A 300 -38.41 36.00 11.64
C VAL A 300 -37.88 35.73 13.05
N ILE A 301 -37.27 36.71 13.71
CA ILE A 301 -36.79 36.56 15.10
C ILE A 301 -37.94 36.24 16.07
N GLU A 302 -39.05 36.96 16.01
CA GLU A 302 -40.23 36.71 16.85
C GLU A 302 -40.82 35.30 16.64
N MET A 303 -40.83 34.83 15.38
CA MET A 303 -41.27 33.47 15.02
C MET A 303 -40.31 32.41 15.57
N VAL A 304 -38.99 32.61 15.44
CA VAL A 304 -37.98 31.70 16.02
C VAL A 304 -38.08 31.66 17.54
N GLU A 305 -38.31 32.79 18.21
CA GLU A 305 -38.55 32.77 19.66
C GLU A 305 -39.83 32.00 20.03
N ALA A 306 -40.89 32.11 19.23
CA ALA A 306 -42.13 31.34 19.42
C ALA A 306 -41.88 29.84 19.22
N LEU A 307 -41.11 29.45 18.19
CA LEU A 307 -40.69 28.06 17.97
C LEU A 307 -39.84 27.52 19.12
N CYS A 308 -38.87 28.28 19.63
CA CYS A 308 -38.10 27.87 20.80
C CYS A 308 -39.01 27.62 22.01
N ARG A 309 -40.02 28.48 22.25
CA ARG A 309 -40.98 28.30 23.35
C ARG A 309 -41.93 27.11 23.14
N ALA A 310 -42.19 26.72 21.89
CA ALA A 310 -43.08 25.61 21.53
C ALA A 310 -42.35 24.29 21.22
N PHE A 311 -41.01 24.27 21.21
CA PHE A 311 -40.20 23.19 20.63
C PHE A 311 -40.59 21.78 21.11
N GLU A 312 -40.72 21.59 22.43
CA GLU A 312 -41.10 20.29 23.02
C GLU A 312 -42.52 19.82 22.67
N THR A 313 -43.39 20.72 22.20
CA THR A 313 -44.76 20.41 21.77
C THR A 313 -44.85 20.01 20.29
N LEU A 314 -43.77 20.18 19.51
CA LEU A 314 -43.73 19.83 18.09
C LEU A 314 -43.59 18.30 17.90
N PRO A 315 -44.05 17.72 16.77
CA PRO A 315 -43.80 16.31 16.45
C PRO A 315 -42.30 15.96 16.40
N ALA A 316 -41.91 14.75 16.81
CA ALA A 316 -40.49 14.36 16.89
C ALA A 316 -39.67 14.54 15.57
N PRO A 317 -40.20 14.24 14.37
CA PRO A 317 -39.48 14.55 13.11
C PRO A 317 -39.24 16.06 12.92
N MET A 318 -40.19 16.88 13.37
CA MET A 318 -40.14 18.33 13.31
C MET A 318 -39.16 18.91 14.32
N GLN A 319 -39.14 18.37 15.55
CA GLN A 319 -38.12 18.69 16.56
C GLN A 319 -36.71 18.44 16.03
N ARG A 320 -36.49 17.31 15.34
CA ARG A 320 -35.20 17.01 14.71
C ARG A 320 -34.82 18.09 13.68
N ASN A 321 -35.68 18.34 12.68
CA ASN A 321 -35.35 19.29 11.61
C ASN A 321 -35.15 20.71 12.13
N ILE A 322 -36.07 21.24 12.94
CA ILE A 322 -35.94 22.58 13.53
C ILE A 322 -34.73 22.65 14.48
N GLY A 323 -34.44 21.58 15.21
CA GLY A 323 -33.27 21.49 16.07
C GLY A 323 -31.97 21.66 15.28
N ARG A 324 -31.84 21.04 14.10
CA ARG A 324 -30.71 21.28 13.19
C ARG A 324 -30.61 22.78 12.86
N VAL A 325 -31.68 23.39 12.36
CA VAL A 325 -31.68 24.80 11.93
C VAL A 325 -31.34 25.76 13.09
N LEU A 326 -31.85 25.51 14.29
CA LEU A 326 -31.52 26.28 15.50
C LEU A 326 -30.03 26.17 15.87
N LEU A 327 -29.44 24.98 15.79
CA LEU A 327 -28.00 24.76 16.03
C LEU A 327 -27.14 25.52 15.02
N HIS A 328 -27.43 25.42 13.72
CA HIS A 328 -26.72 26.17 12.68
C HIS A 328 -26.84 27.69 12.87
N THR A 329 -28.07 28.17 13.15
CA THR A 329 -28.34 29.59 13.42
C THR A 329 -27.52 30.10 14.61
N ALA A 330 -27.46 29.34 15.71
CA ALA A 330 -26.66 29.69 16.87
C ALA A 330 -25.16 29.69 16.56
N ALA A 331 -24.66 28.69 15.81
CA ALA A 331 -23.26 28.58 15.40
C ALA A 331 -22.83 29.77 14.51
N LYS A 332 -23.61 30.11 13.47
CA LYS A 332 -23.35 31.25 12.58
C LYS A 332 -23.31 32.59 13.35
N ARG A 333 -24.18 32.77 14.34
CA ARG A 333 -24.15 33.96 15.22
C ARG A 333 -22.91 34.00 16.13
N ALA A 334 -22.50 32.85 16.67
CA ALA A 334 -21.28 32.72 17.48
C ALA A 334 -19.99 33.00 16.69
N THR A 335 -19.92 32.68 15.40
CA THR A 335 -18.77 33.03 14.53
C THR A 335 -18.83 34.48 14.06
N ALA A 336 -19.99 34.98 13.63
CA ALA A 336 -20.18 36.38 13.21
C ALA A 336 -19.81 37.38 14.32
N GLY A 337 -20.06 37.05 15.59
CA GLY A 337 -19.63 37.84 16.75
C GLY A 337 -18.10 37.95 16.87
N LYS A 338 -17.36 36.88 16.57
CA LYS A 338 -15.87 36.83 16.62
C LYS A 338 -15.25 37.65 15.47
N GLU A 339 -15.77 37.51 14.25
CA GLU A 339 -15.37 38.33 13.09
C GLU A 339 -15.68 39.81 13.31
N SER A 340 -16.88 40.11 13.80
CA SER A 340 -17.30 41.47 14.07
C SER A 340 -16.45 42.11 15.15
N ALA A 341 -15.96 41.36 16.14
CA ALA A 341 -15.03 41.89 17.15
C ALA A 341 -13.66 42.29 16.57
N SER A 342 -13.12 41.53 15.60
CA SER A 342 -11.85 41.85 14.94
C SER A 342 -11.97 43.06 14.01
N LYS A 343 -13.04 43.13 13.20
CA LYS A 343 -13.34 44.27 12.31
C LYS A 343 -13.77 45.53 13.09
N ARG A 344 -14.60 45.41 14.15
CA ARG A 344 -15.02 46.56 15.00
C ARG A 344 -13.85 47.20 15.74
N LYS A 345 -12.76 46.48 16.08
CA LYS A 345 -11.53 47.09 16.63
C LYS A 345 -10.88 48.12 15.68
N ARG A 346 -11.05 47.99 14.36
CA ARG A 346 -10.56 48.99 13.37
C ARG A 346 -11.55 50.14 13.12
N LYS A 347 -12.88 49.91 13.17
CA LYS A 347 -13.89 50.95 12.84
C LYS A 347 -14.44 51.74 14.06
N ARG A 348 -14.15 51.33 15.30
CA ARG A 348 -14.67 51.93 16.56
C ARG A 348 -14.28 53.39 16.86
N LYS A 349 -13.60 54.11 15.96
CA LYS A 349 -13.20 55.52 16.17
C LYS A 349 -14.11 56.56 15.50
N GLN A 350 -15.03 56.18 14.60
CA GLN A 350 -15.77 57.16 13.81
C GLN A 350 -17.30 57.20 14.05
N ASP A 351 -17.99 56.06 14.13
CA ASP A 351 -19.45 56.05 14.30
C ASP A 351 -19.88 55.39 15.61
N ARG A 352 -20.24 56.26 16.57
CA ARG A 352 -20.96 55.88 17.80
C ARG A 352 -22.41 56.34 17.68
N ARG A 353 -23.16 55.68 16.79
CA ARG A 353 -24.62 55.67 16.81
C ARG A 353 -25.09 54.28 17.22
N GLU A 354 -26.19 54.26 17.95
CA GLU A 354 -26.70 53.09 18.65
C GLU A 354 -27.24 52.06 17.65
N ALA A 355 -26.43 51.05 17.33
CA ALA A 355 -26.98 49.82 16.78
C ALA A 355 -27.83 49.17 17.89
N PRO A 356 -29.11 48.81 17.64
CA PRO A 356 -29.93 48.12 18.63
C PRO A 356 -29.25 46.83 19.06
N ALA A 357 -29.42 46.45 20.33
CA ALA A 357 -28.88 45.20 20.84
C ALA A 357 -29.51 44.03 20.07
N GLU A 358 -28.69 43.22 19.40
CA GLU A 358 -29.17 42.03 18.69
C GLU A 358 -29.80 41.05 19.70
N PRO A 359 -31.03 40.56 19.45
CA PRO A 359 -31.83 39.86 20.46
C PRO A 359 -31.24 38.51 20.89
N HIS A 360 -31.57 38.13 22.13
CA HIS A 360 -30.98 37.04 22.91
C HIS A 360 -31.44 35.63 22.49
N LEU A 361 -31.39 35.31 21.19
CA LEU A 361 -31.79 34.00 20.68
C LEU A 361 -30.83 32.86 21.11
N THR A 362 -29.53 33.11 21.24
CA THR A 362 -28.56 32.06 21.61
C THR A 362 -28.83 31.45 22.99
N PRO A 363 -29.04 32.21 24.08
CA PRO A 363 -29.45 31.63 25.37
C PRO A 363 -30.72 30.77 25.31
N MET A 364 -31.73 31.16 24.53
CA MET A 364 -32.96 30.35 24.39
C MET A 364 -32.69 29.00 23.71
N ILE A 365 -31.74 28.95 22.77
CA ILE A 365 -31.34 27.73 22.06
C ILE A 365 -30.46 26.83 22.94
N GLU A 366 -29.70 27.39 23.90
CA GLU A 366 -28.77 26.63 24.73
C GLU A 366 -29.44 25.66 25.72
N ASP A 367 -30.65 25.98 26.18
CA ASP A 367 -31.41 25.18 27.16
C ASP A 367 -32.34 24.13 26.53
N LEU A 368 -32.63 24.21 25.22
CA LEU A 368 -33.52 23.27 24.54
C LEU A 368 -32.91 21.86 24.37
N PRO A 369 -33.70 20.77 24.44
CA PRO A 369 -33.23 19.39 24.26
C PRO A 369 -32.99 19.08 22.77
N LEU A 370 -31.96 19.70 22.18
CA LEU A 370 -31.68 19.65 20.73
C LEU A 370 -30.84 18.45 20.29
N LEU A 371 -30.10 17.81 21.20
CA LEU A 371 -29.09 16.80 20.86
C LEU A 371 -29.58 15.41 21.27
N PRO A 372 -30.08 14.57 20.33
CA PRO A 372 -30.47 13.20 20.65
C PRO A 372 -29.26 12.39 21.12
N VAL A 373 -29.49 11.37 21.94
CA VAL A 373 -28.45 10.51 22.52
C VAL A 373 -28.83 9.04 22.39
N ILE A 374 -27.83 8.16 22.34
CA ILE A 374 -28.05 6.72 22.27
C ILE A 374 -28.78 6.23 23.54
N GLY A 375 -29.96 5.61 23.35
CA GLY A 375 -30.73 4.97 24.42
C GLY A 375 -31.37 5.91 25.46
N GLY A 376 -31.45 7.22 25.19
CA GLY A 376 -31.96 8.21 26.16
C GLY A 376 -32.67 9.41 25.52
N PRO A 377 -33.27 10.30 26.33
CA PRO A 377 -33.90 11.52 25.86
C PRO A 377 -32.85 12.52 25.34
N ALA A 378 -33.24 13.36 24.39
CA ALA A 378 -32.36 14.41 23.87
C ALA A 378 -31.94 15.39 24.98
N ILE A 379 -30.69 15.87 24.91
CA ILE A 379 -30.08 16.76 25.90
C ILE A 379 -29.81 18.15 25.32
N SER A 380 -29.67 19.13 26.19
CA SER A 380 -29.39 20.51 25.80
C SER A 380 -27.91 20.80 25.59
N LEU A 381 -27.60 21.89 24.87
CA LEU A 381 -26.22 22.39 24.75
C LEU A 381 -25.64 22.74 26.12
N ALA A 382 -26.45 23.30 27.03
CA ALA A 382 -26.07 23.57 28.42
C ALA A 382 -25.67 22.28 29.16
N ARG A 383 -26.47 21.20 29.08
CA ARG A 383 -26.09 19.89 29.68
C ARG A 383 -24.87 19.29 29.00
N THR A 384 -24.73 19.45 27.69
CA THR A 384 -23.61 18.94 26.91
C THR A 384 -22.29 19.64 27.27
N ARG A 385 -22.31 20.95 27.56
CA ARG A 385 -21.15 21.67 28.13
C ARG A 385 -20.76 21.17 29.52
N ILE A 386 -21.74 20.81 30.36
CA ILE A 386 -21.46 20.20 31.67
C ILE A 386 -20.78 18.84 31.50
N LEU A 387 -21.32 17.96 30.64
CA LEU A 387 -20.71 16.66 30.32
C LEU A 387 -19.30 16.80 29.74
N LEU A 388 -19.06 17.78 28.87
CA LEU A 388 -17.72 18.08 28.35
C LEU A 388 -16.75 18.52 29.46
N ALA A 389 -17.21 19.29 30.44
CA ALA A 389 -16.38 19.70 31.58
C ALA A 389 -16.12 18.54 32.55
N GLU A 390 -17.10 17.65 32.76
CA GLU A 390 -17.02 16.47 33.63
C GLU A 390 -16.09 15.40 33.04
N HIS A 391 -16.26 15.05 31.76
CA HIS A 391 -15.58 13.92 31.11
C HIS A 391 -14.42 14.31 30.20
N LYS A 392 -14.21 15.61 29.93
CA LYS A 392 -13.18 16.18 29.03
C LYS A 392 -13.26 15.76 27.57
N ARG A 393 -14.21 14.91 27.20
CA ARG A 393 -14.50 14.44 25.84
C ARG A 393 -15.99 14.23 25.66
N LEU A 394 -16.46 14.36 24.44
CA LEU A 394 -17.80 13.96 24.02
C LEU A 394 -17.67 13.03 22.82
N GLU A 395 -18.54 12.03 22.79
CA GLU A 395 -18.56 10.99 21.76
C GLU A 395 -19.85 11.12 20.96
N ALA A 396 -19.78 10.95 19.64
CA ALA A 396 -20.92 11.09 18.74
C ALA A 396 -20.89 10.06 17.60
N VAL A 397 -22.09 9.66 17.14
CA VAL A 397 -22.31 8.75 16.00
C VAL A 397 -23.44 9.26 15.12
N GLU A 398 -23.46 8.88 13.84
CA GLU A 398 -24.48 9.34 12.88
C GLU A 398 -25.87 8.70 13.11
N GLU A 399 -25.89 7.41 13.45
CA GLU A 399 -27.12 6.62 13.58
C GLU A 399 -27.43 6.22 15.02
N ALA A 400 -28.71 6.21 15.37
CA ALA A 400 -29.18 5.73 16.65
C ALA A 400 -29.18 4.19 16.69
N VAL A 401 -28.74 3.62 17.82
CA VAL A 401 -28.69 2.16 18.05
C VAL A 401 -29.44 1.84 19.35
N ASP A 402 -30.23 0.78 19.37
CA ASP A 402 -30.93 0.29 20.57
C ASP A 402 -29.97 -0.41 21.55
N LEU A 403 -29.07 0.37 22.16
CA LEU A 403 -28.13 -0.05 23.19
C LEU A 403 -28.21 0.89 24.39
N ALA A 404 -28.26 0.33 25.60
CA ALA A 404 -28.14 1.10 26.83
C ALA A 404 -26.67 1.50 27.04
N VAL A 405 -26.35 2.78 26.85
CA VAL A 405 -25.00 3.32 27.05
C VAL A 405 -24.88 3.94 28.44
N PRO A 406 -23.91 3.53 29.28
CA PRO A 406 -23.68 4.17 30.58
C PRO A 406 -23.14 5.60 30.43
N ASP A 407 -23.24 6.42 31.47
CA ASP A 407 -22.72 7.81 31.49
C ASP A 407 -21.19 7.85 31.22
N PRO A 408 -20.65 8.72 30.35
CA PRO A 408 -21.33 9.77 29.57
C PRO A 408 -22.13 9.23 28.37
N PRO A 409 -23.27 9.84 28.01
CA PRO A 409 -24.03 9.49 26.83
C PRO A 409 -23.24 9.75 25.54
N ILE A 410 -23.56 8.98 24.49
CA ILE A 410 -23.07 9.22 23.13
C ILE A 410 -24.14 10.01 22.38
N LEU A 411 -23.76 11.12 21.76
CA LEU A 411 -24.64 11.96 20.96
C LEU A 411 -24.97 11.28 19.62
N VAL A 412 -26.18 11.47 19.12
CA VAL A 412 -26.56 11.12 17.74
C VAL A 412 -26.50 12.39 16.91
N VAL A 413 -25.50 12.49 16.02
CA VAL A 413 -25.13 13.72 15.31
C VAL A 413 -24.77 13.38 13.87
N ASP A 414 -25.51 13.97 12.94
CA ASP A 414 -25.24 13.89 11.50
C ASP A 414 -24.16 14.90 11.06
N ASP A 415 -23.61 14.68 9.86
CA ASP A 415 -22.52 15.50 9.31
C ASP A 415 -22.86 16.98 9.15
N LEU A 416 -24.14 17.31 8.94
CA LEU A 416 -24.61 18.70 8.88
C LEU A 416 -24.49 19.36 10.27
N THR A 417 -25.02 18.72 11.32
CA THR A 417 -25.03 19.31 12.67
C THR A 417 -23.70 19.24 13.42
N ARG A 418 -22.81 18.29 13.08
CA ARG A 418 -21.50 18.12 13.74
C ARG A 418 -20.68 19.43 13.76
N PRO A 419 -20.39 20.12 12.64
CA PRO A 419 -19.68 21.40 12.64
C PRO A 419 -20.34 22.49 13.49
N ALA A 420 -21.67 22.55 13.52
CA ALA A 420 -22.41 23.53 14.31
C ALA A 420 -22.24 23.29 15.83
N ILE A 421 -22.32 22.03 16.27
CA ILE A 421 -22.13 21.63 17.67
C ILE A 421 -20.68 21.87 18.09
N GLU A 422 -19.70 21.47 17.28
CA GLU A 422 -18.28 21.69 17.54
C GLU A 422 -17.95 23.19 17.67
N THR A 423 -18.56 24.02 16.83
CA THR A 423 -18.46 25.50 16.88
C THR A 423 -19.05 26.09 18.18
N LEU A 424 -20.19 25.56 18.64
CA LEU A 424 -20.92 26.04 19.83
C LEU A 424 -20.33 25.56 21.16
N LEU A 425 -19.66 24.40 21.15
CA LEU A 425 -18.95 23.83 22.30
C LEU A 425 -17.45 24.17 22.32
N ALA A 426 -16.90 24.67 21.21
CA ALA A 426 -15.47 24.91 21.00
C ALA A 426 -14.59 23.66 21.28
N THR A 427 -15.06 22.50 20.81
CA THR A 427 -14.40 21.19 20.97
C THR A 427 -14.68 20.32 19.75
N THR A 428 -13.91 19.27 19.52
CA THR A 428 -14.15 18.25 18.49
C THR A 428 -14.89 17.06 19.09
N LEU A 429 -15.88 16.52 18.38
CA LEU A 429 -16.62 15.33 18.79
C LEU A 429 -15.84 14.08 18.36
N VAL A 430 -15.56 13.21 19.33
CA VAL A 430 -14.88 11.92 19.09
C VAL A 430 -15.87 10.92 18.51
N ASP A 431 -15.43 10.00 17.66
CA ASP A 431 -16.27 8.89 17.19
C ASP A 431 -16.67 7.96 18.35
N GLY A 432 -17.98 7.77 18.53
CA GLY A 432 -18.56 6.86 19.52
C GLY A 432 -18.70 5.39 19.07
N LEU A 433 -18.53 5.09 17.77
CA LEU A 433 -18.65 3.73 17.22
C LEU A 433 -17.75 2.70 17.93
N PRO A 434 -16.47 2.99 18.27
CA PRO A 434 -15.62 2.03 18.98
C PRO A 434 -16.22 1.61 20.32
N ARG A 435 -16.82 2.54 21.08
CA ARG A 435 -17.44 2.25 22.38
C ARG A 435 -18.77 1.51 22.24
N LEU A 436 -19.59 1.86 21.25
CA LEU A 436 -20.80 1.10 20.92
C LEU A 436 -20.47 -0.34 20.51
N ARG A 437 -19.41 -0.54 19.71
CA ARG A 437 -18.89 -1.87 19.35
C ARG A 437 -18.47 -2.64 20.60
N THR A 438 -17.69 -2.04 21.52
CA THR A 438 -17.29 -2.70 22.77
C THR A 438 -18.49 -3.11 23.65
N ILE A 439 -19.49 -2.24 23.81
CA ILE A 439 -20.71 -2.54 24.58
C ILE A 439 -21.52 -3.66 23.91
N GLY A 440 -21.73 -3.57 22.59
CA GLY A 440 -22.45 -4.59 21.82
C GLY A 440 -21.74 -5.94 21.77
N LEU A 441 -20.41 -5.95 21.70
CA LEU A 441 -19.58 -7.16 21.76
C LEU A 441 -19.65 -7.80 23.15
N GLY A 442 -19.55 -7.02 24.23
CA GLY A 442 -19.62 -7.53 25.61
C GLY A 442 -20.91 -8.30 25.89
N ALA A 443 -22.07 -7.71 25.56
CA ALA A 443 -23.36 -8.36 25.74
C ALA A 443 -23.54 -9.64 24.88
N ARG A 444 -22.90 -9.70 23.71
CA ARG A 444 -22.95 -10.87 22.82
C ARG A 444 -21.95 -11.95 23.24
N LEU A 445 -20.79 -11.60 23.79
CA LEU A 445 -19.77 -12.53 24.30
C LEU A 445 -20.33 -13.45 25.39
N GLU A 446 -21.16 -12.93 26.30
CA GLU A 446 -21.80 -13.74 27.35
C GLU A 446 -22.68 -14.89 26.81
N THR A 447 -23.19 -14.75 25.58
CA THR A 447 -24.01 -15.76 24.90
C THR A 447 -23.18 -16.89 24.28
N LEU A 448 -21.86 -16.71 24.10
CA LEU A 448 -21.00 -17.70 23.47
C LEU A 448 -20.66 -18.87 24.40
N ARG A 449 -20.30 -20.01 23.81
CA ARG A 449 -19.90 -21.22 24.52
C ARG A 449 -18.71 -20.92 25.47
N PRO A 450 -18.76 -21.29 26.76
CA PRO A 450 -17.59 -21.16 27.63
C PRO A 450 -16.47 -22.09 27.18
N ILE A 451 -15.25 -21.56 27.17
CA ILE A 451 -14.03 -22.37 27.32
C ILE A 451 -13.93 -22.72 28.81
N GLY A 452 -13.53 -23.95 29.11
CA GLY A 452 -13.33 -24.41 30.49
C GLY A 452 -12.02 -23.86 31.07
N THR A 453 -11.23 -24.73 31.70
CA THR A 453 -9.80 -24.43 31.83
C THR A 453 -9.18 -24.30 30.43
N PRO A 454 -8.25 -23.35 30.20
CA PRO A 454 -7.62 -23.15 28.89
C PRO A 454 -6.52 -24.20 28.64
N GLU A 455 -6.88 -25.46 28.81
CA GLU A 455 -5.98 -26.61 28.72
C GLU A 455 -6.24 -27.42 27.45
N LEU A 456 -5.18 -28.00 26.91
CA LEU A 456 -5.25 -29.03 25.89
C LEU A 456 -5.59 -30.39 26.53
N ASP A 457 -6.54 -31.08 25.89
CA ASP A 457 -6.93 -32.43 26.26
C ASP A 457 -5.77 -33.42 26.08
N ALA A 458 -5.40 -34.11 27.16
CA ALA A 458 -4.32 -35.08 27.18
C ALA A 458 -4.60 -36.30 26.28
N GLU A 459 -5.87 -36.59 25.94
CA GLU A 459 -6.25 -37.61 24.96
C GLU A 459 -6.09 -37.16 23.51
N THR A 460 -5.95 -35.85 23.24
CA THR A 460 -5.76 -35.32 21.88
C THR A 460 -4.32 -34.89 21.58
N VAL A 461 -3.51 -34.58 22.59
CA VAL A 461 -2.09 -34.16 22.42
C VAL A 461 -1.07 -35.13 23.04
N LEU A 462 0.05 -35.34 22.34
CA LEU A 462 1.17 -36.19 22.78
C LEU A 462 1.97 -35.54 23.92
N ILE A 463 2.09 -34.22 23.85
CA ILE A 463 2.80 -33.39 24.80
C ILE A 463 2.20 -32.00 24.78
N LYS A 464 2.17 -31.34 25.95
CA LYS A 464 1.71 -29.96 26.12
C LYS A 464 2.70 -29.16 26.97
N LEU A 465 2.79 -27.87 26.69
CA LEU A 465 3.57 -26.85 27.40
C LEU A 465 2.66 -25.63 27.62
N PRO A 466 2.95 -24.77 28.63
CA PRO A 466 2.26 -23.50 28.79
C PRO A 466 2.41 -22.61 27.56
N PHE A 467 1.36 -21.87 27.20
CA PHE A 467 1.40 -20.91 26.09
C PHE A 467 2.27 -19.69 26.44
N PRO A 468 3.18 -19.23 25.57
CA PRO A 468 4.04 -18.08 25.88
C PRO A 468 3.26 -16.76 25.84
N GLY A 469 3.16 -16.11 27.00
CA GLY A 469 2.61 -14.75 27.13
C GLY A 469 1.08 -14.68 27.05
N GLY A 470 0.38 -15.66 27.61
CA GLY A 470 -1.07 -15.67 27.77
C GLY A 470 -1.54 -16.88 28.60
N GLU A 471 -2.82 -16.94 28.95
CA GLU A 471 -3.39 -18.09 29.67
C GLU A 471 -3.76 -19.19 28.67
N GLY A 472 -3.01 -20.29 28.67
CA GLY A 472 -3.23 -21.35 27.69
C GLY A 472 -2.18 -22.44 27.68
N GLU A 473 -2.36 -23.38 26.76
CA GLU A 473 -1.41 -24.46 26.48
C GLU A 473 -1.20 -24.64 24.97
N ILE A 474 -0.03 -25.16 24.62
CA ILE A 474 0.37 -25.51 23.26
C ILE A 474 1.02 -26.90 23.25
N GLY A 475 0.74 -27.70 22.22
CA GLY A 475 1.12 -29.10 22.17
C GLY A 475 1.19 -29.69 20.76
N PHE A 476 1.58 -30.95 20.66
CA PHE A 476 1.54 -31.71 19.41
C PHE A 476 0.32 -32.63 19.35
N ALA A 477 -0.46 -32.53 18.28
CA ALA A 477 -1.65 -33.35 18.07
C ALA A 477 -1.30 -34.83 17.83
N ARG A 478 -2.03 -35.74 18.49
CA ARG A 478 -1.86 -37.20 18.34
C ARG A 478 -2.33 -37.74 16.98
N ARG A 479 -3.36 -37.14 16.40
CA ARG A 479 -4.06 -37.67 15.20
C ARG A 479 -3.84 -36.86 13.92
N ARG A 480 -3.14 -35.73 14.00
CA ARG A 480 -2.88 -34.86 12.82
C ARG A 480 -1.43 -35.04 12.39
N GLU A 481 -1.18 -35.19 11.10
CA GLU A 481 0.19 -35.33 10.59
C GLU A 481 0.93 -33.99 10.42
N GLN A 482 0.19 -32.93 10.08
CA GLN A 482 0.70 -31.57 9.85
C GLN A 482 -0.42 -30.55 10.04
N GLY A 483 -0.07 -29.28 10.22
CA GLY A 483 -1.01 -28.18 10.33
C GLY A 483 -1.20 -27.71 11.77
N MET A 484 -1.21 -26.38 11.93
CA MET A 484 -1.35 -25.69 13.21
C MET A 484 -2.79 -25.23 13.42
N ARG A 485 -3.36 -25.48 14.59
CA ARG A 485 -4.70 -25.03 15.00
C ARG A 485 -4.64 -24.41 16.39
N VAL A 486 -5.23 -23.23 16.56
CA VAL A 486 -5.25 -22.47 17.80
C VAL A 486 -6.70 -22.14 18.13
N THR A 487 -7.20 -22.72 19.21
CA THR A 487 -8.50 -22.40 19.79
C THR A 487 -8.37 -21.09 20.56
N LEU A 488 -9.19 -20.09 20.23
CA LEU A 488 -9.10 -18.75 20.78
C LEU A 488 -10.28 -18.43 21.69
N GLY A 489 -9.96 -17.89 22.85
CA GLY A 489 -10.91 -17.47 23.87
C GLY A 489 -10.71 -16.03 24.31
N CYS A 490 -11.80 -15.32 24.58
CA CYS A 490 -11.79 -14.00 25.21
C CYS A 490 -12.74 -14.05 26.41
N SER A 491 -12.30 -13.59 27.58
CA SER A 491 -13.04 -13.62 28.85
C SER A 491 -13.67 -14.97 29.19
N GLY A 492 -12.91 -16.06 28.96
CA GLY A 492 -13.35 -17.44 29.18
C GLY A 492 -14.41 -17.96 28.19
N ARG A 493 -14.67 -17.27 27.08
CA ARG A 493 -15.63 -17.67 26.03
C ARG A 493 -14.93 -18.01 24.73
N TYR A 494 -15.37 -19.06 24.05
CA TYR A 494 -14.89 -19.44 22.73
C TYR A 494 -15.33 -18.39 21.70
N VAL A 495 -14.34 -17.77 21.05
CA VAL A 495 -14.53 -16.72 20.02
C VAL A 495 -14.05 -17.14 18.63
N GLY A 496 -13.42 -18.31 18.51
CA GLY A 496 -13.10 -18.90 17.20
C GLY A 496 -11.86 -19.79 17.22
N GLU A 497 -11.37 -20.08 16.02
CA GLU A 497 -10.11 -20.78 15.78
C GLU A 497 -9.29 -20.03 14.74
N ALA A 498 -7.97 -20.01 14.93
CA ALA A 498 -7.00 -19.54 13.95
C ALA A 498 -6.00 -20.65 13.64
N GLY A 499 -5.46 -20.71 12.42
CA GLY A 499 -4.58 -21.82 12.04
C GLY A 499 -3.69 -21.56 10.83
N ASP A 500 -2.88 -22.57 10.53
CA ASP A 500 -2.10 -22.70 9.30
C ASP A 500 -2.01 -24.18 8.95
N GLU A 501 -2.89 -24.65 8.07
CA GLU A 501 -2.95 -26.04 7.63
C GLU A 501 -1.67 -26.49 6.90
N ASN A 502 -0.92 -25.54 6.33
CA ASN A 502 0.34 -25.79 5.63
C ASN A 502 1.55 -25.81 6.58
N HIS A 503 1.35 -25.66 7.89
CA HIS A 503 2.44 -25.76 8.85
C HIS A 503 2.98 -27.19 8.96
N GLU A 504 4.28 -27.40 8.77
CA GLU A 504 4.87 -28.74 8.67
C GLU A 504 4.77 -29.60 9.95
N LEU A 505 4.51 -28.98 11.11
CA LEU A 505 4.32 -29.65 12.40
C LEU A 505 2.84 -29.64 12.82
N PRO A 506 2.31 -30.74 13.40
CA PRO A 506 0.92 -30.82 13.85
C PRO A 506 0.74 -30.17 15.23
N ILE A 507 0.67 -28.84 15.26
CA ILE A 507 0.55 -28.06 16.50
C ILE A 507 -0.93 -27.84 16.84
N ASP A 508 -1.30 -28.10 18.09
CA ASP A 508 -2.56 -27.65 18.69
C ASP A 508 -2.29 -26.67 19.83
N ALA A 509 -3.13 -25.65 19.97
CA ALA A 509 -3.08 -24.71 21.08
C ALA A 509 -4.48 -24.30 21.54
N VAL A 510 -4.58 -23.93 22.81
CA VAL A 510 -5.70 -23.19 23.40
C VAL A 510 -5.11 -21.94 24.03
N LEU A 511 -5.68 -20.77 23.74
CA LEU A 511 -5.29 -19.49 24.33
C LEU A 511 -6.54 -18.70 24.71
N VAL A 512 -6.61 -18.28 25.97
CA VAL A 512 -7.51 -17.23 26.45
C VAL A 512 -6.70 -15.93 26.56
N ASP A 513 -7.16 -14.90 25.87
CA ASP A 513 -6.53 -13.58 25.78
C ASP A 513 -7.63 -12.52 25.61
N ASP A 514 -7.82 -11.71 26.65
CA ASP A 514 -8.83 -10.63 26.67
C ASP A 514 -8.51 -9.50 25.68
N ALA A 515 -7.28 -9.44 25.13
CA ALA A 515 -6.88 -8.47 24.12
C ALA A 515 -7.15 -8.95 22.67
N LEU A 516 -7.83 -10.08 22.46
CA LEU A 516 -8.18 -10.54 21.12
C LEU A 516 -9.07 -9.53 20.38
N PRO A 517 -8.71 -9.12 19.15
CA PRO A 517 -9.55 -8.27 18.33
C PRO A 517 -10.74 -9.09 17.82
N LEU A 518 -11.95 -8.65 18.20
CA LEU A 518 -13.20 -9.29 17.85
C LEU A 518 -13.94 -8.47 16.79
N THR A 519 -14.37 -9.14 15.73
CA THR A 519 -15.34 -8.67 14.75
C THR A 519 -16.70 -9.29 15.03
N ILE A 520 -17.71 -8.83 14.29
CA ILE A 520 -19.03 -9.46 14.27
C ILE A 520 -19.13 -10.22 12.95
N ASP A 521 -19.44 -11.52 12.99
CA ASP A 521 -19.62 -12.36 11.80
C ASP A 521 -20.99 -12.14 11.12
N GLU A 522 -21.21 -12.82 9.99
CA GLU A 522 -22.46 -12.75 9.23
C GLU A 522 -23.70 -13.19 10.03
N ASP A 523 -23.52 -14.04 11.05
CA ASP A 523 -24.55 -14.50 11.99
C ASP A 523 -24.75 -13.53 13.18
N GLY A 524 -24.03 -12.40 13.20
CA GLY A 524 -24.11 -11.40 14.26
C GLY A 524 -23.37 -11.76 15.55
N ARG A 525 -22.47 -12.76 15.54
CA ARG A 525 -21.75 -13.25 16.72
C ARG A 525 -20.33 -12.67 16.81
N PRO A 526 -19.76 -12.50 18.01
CA PRO A 526 -18.35 -12.15 18.16
C PRO A 526 -17.47 -13.27 17.62
N ALA A 527 -16.68 -12.96 16.60
CA ALA A 527 -15.69 -13.83 15.99
C ALA A 527 -14.31 -13.16 16.06
N VAL A 528 -13.24 -13.94 16.06
CA VAL A 528 -11.87 -13.39 16.01
C VAL A 528 -11.55 -12.86 14.62
N ASP A 529 -10.99 -11.66 14.52
CA ASP A 529 -10.40 -11.16 13.28
C ASP A 529 -9.10 -11.90 12.95
N GLY A 530 -9.20 -12.90 12.06
CA GLY A 530 -8.06 -13.66 11.54
C GLY A 530 -7.05 -12.85 10.72
N ALA A 531 -7.44 -11.67 10.20
CA ALA A 531 -6.53 -10.77 9.48
C ALA A 531 -5.68 -9.89 10.42
N SER A 532 -6.11 -9.71 11.67
CA SER A 532 -5.47 -8.81 12.64
C SER A 532 -3.96 -9.05 12.82
N LYS A 533 -3.22 -7.97 13.13
CA LYS A 533 -1.79 -8.05 13.50
C LYS A 533 -1.60 -8.94 14.75
N HIS A 534 -2.53 -8.88 15.72
CA HIS A 534 -2.49 -9.63 16.99
C HIS A 534 -2.61 -11.15 16.80
N VAL A 535 -3.58 -11.63 16.03
CA VAL A 535 -3.77 -13.08 15.77
C VAL A 535 -2.61 -13.64 14.95
N ARG A 536 -2.11 -12.88 13.96
CA ARG A 536 -0.85 -13.22 13.28
C ARG A 536 0.33 -13.27 14.26
N GLY A 537 0.34 -12.44 15.29
CA GLY A 537 1.23 -12.50 16.44
C GLY A 537 1.12 -13.81 17.24
N VAL A 538 -0.09 -14.22 17.62
CA VAL A 538 -0.39 -15.51 18.28
C VAL A 538 0.15 -16.69 17.47
N LEU A 539 -0.16 -16.76 16.17
CA LEU A 539 0.32 -17.81 15.27
C LEU A 539 1.86 -17.80 15.15
N ARG A 540 2.50 -16.62 15.14
CA ARG A 540 3.97 -16.50 15.18
C ARG A 540 4.55 -16.98 16.52
N ARG A 541 3.88 -16.74 17.65
CA ARG A 541 4.29 -17.27 18.97
C ARG A 541 4.25 -18.80 18.97
N CYS A 542 3.17 -19.42 18.46
CA CYS A 542 3.06 -20.87 18.32
C CYS A 542 4.24 -21.49 17.54
N ARG A 543 4.55 -20.95 16.36
CA ARG A 543 5.68 -21.38 15.51
C ARG A 543 7.05 -21.20 16.17
N ARG A 544 7.19 -20.32 17.16
CA ARG A 544 8.43 -20.10 17.91
C ARG A 544 8.63 -21.14 19.02
N VAL A 545 7.56 -21.74 19.56
CA VAL A 545 7.58 -22.78 20.61
C VAL A 545 7.76 -24.18 20.05
N GLY A 546 7.52 -24.41 18.75
CA GLY A 546 7.76 -25.70 18.09
C GLY A 546 9.08 -26.39 18.47
N PRO A 547 10.24 -25.71 18.49
CA PRO A 547 11.51 -26.28 18.94
C PRO A 547 11.52 -26.73 20.42
N ASP A 548 10.84 -26.01 21.31
CA ASP A 548 10.74 -26.38 22.73
C ASP A 548 9.82 -27.59 22.93
N LEU A 549 8.74 -27.69 22.13
CA LEU A 549 7.92 -28.90 22.04
C LEU A 549 8.70 -30.11 21.53
N ILE A 550 9.58 -29.92 20.53
CA ILE A 550 10.49 -30.98 20.04
C ILE A 550 11.44 -31.42 21.15
N LEU A 551 12.06 -30.48 21.87
CA LEU A 551 12.93 -30.81 23.01
C LEU A 551 12.18 -31.62 24.07
N ALA A 552 10.99 -31.18 24.45
CA ALA A 552 10.16 -31.87 25.43
C ALA A 552 9.71 -33.27 24.92
N LEU A 553 9.40 -33.41 23.62
CA LEU A 553 9.05 -34.68 22.99
C LEU A 553 10.24 -35.66 22.99
N CYS A 554 11.45 -35.17 22.67
CA CYS A 554 12.70 -35.94 22.77
C CYS A 554 12.98 -36.40 24.21
N THR A 555 12.67 -35.57 25.22
CA THR A 555 12.78 -35.96 26.63
C THR A 555 11.75 -37.03 27.02
N ARG A 556 10.53 -36.96 26.48
CA ARG A 556 9.45 -37.95 26.74
C ARG A 556 9.64 -39.27 25.97
N TRP A 557 10.38 -39.26 24.86
CA TRP A 557 10.58 -40.38 23.95
C TRP A 557 10.79 -41.77 24.61
N PRO A 558 11.65 -41.94 25.64
CA PRO A 558 11.89 -43.26 26.24
C PRO A 558 10.66 -43.87 26.95
N ALA A 559 9.64 -43.06 27.24
CA ALA A 559 8.40 -43.46 27.89
C ALA A 559 7.20 -43.55 26.92
N LEU A 560 7.42 -43.40 25.60
CA LEU A 560 6.39 -43.58 24.58
C LEU A 560 6.41 -45.01 24.04
N ASP A 561 5.24 -45.61 23.87
CA ASP A 561 5.03 -46.91 23.25
C ASP A 561 3.98 -46.86 22.13
N GLY A 562 3.77 -48.00 21.46
CA GLY A 562 2.74 -48.17 20.43
C GLY A 562 2.68 -47.06 19.37
N ASP A 563 1.46 -46.58 19.14
CA ASP A 563 1.15 -45.55 18.15
C ASP A 563 1.67 -44.16 18.54
N ASP A 564 1.76 -43.86 19.85
CA ASP A 564 2.31 -42.58 20.35
C ASP A 564 3.80 -42.45 19.98
N ALA A 565 4.57 -43.52 20.09
CA ALA A 565 5.96 -43.55 19.66
C ALA A 565 6.08 -43.39 18.13
N ALA A 566 5.18 -44.01 17.35
CA ALA A 566 5.18 -43.87 15.89
C ALA A 566 4.84 -42.45 15.43
N GLN A 567 3.83 -41.83 16.04
CA GLN A 567 3.45 -40.44 15.75
C GLN A 567 4.53 -39.45 16.19
N ALA A 568 5.09 -39.62 17.39
CA ALA A 568 6.21 -38.81 17.85
C ALA A 568 7.41 -38.90 16.90
N TRP A 569 7.71 -40.09 16.37
CA TRP A 569 8.78 -40.28 15.40
C TRP A 569 8.55 -39.53 14.10
N SER A 570 7.33 -39.58 13.55
CA SER A 570 6.94 -38.78 12.38
C SER A 570 7.18 -37.28 12.58
N ILE A 571 6.81 -36.75 13.75
CA ILE A 571 7.02 -35.34 14.11
C ILE A 571 8.51 -34.99 14.17
N LEU A 572 9.33 -35.85 14.79
CA LEU A 572 10.78 -35.66 14.87
C LEU A 572 11.45 -35.70 13.48
N LEU A 573 11.06 -36.65 12.62
CA LEU A 573 11.55 -36.74 11.24
C LEU A 573 11.16 -35.52 10.40
N ARG A 574 9.92 -35.03 10.52
CA ARG A 574 9.46 -33.79 9.88
C ARG A 574 10.29 -32.59 10.33
N GLN A 575 10.58 -32.46 11.63
CA GLN A 575 11.45 -31.39 12.14
C GLN A 575 12.89 -31.49 11.60
N ILE A 576 13.48 -32.69 11.53
CA ILE A 576 14.83 -32.89 10.97
C ILE A 576 14.85 -32.47 9.49
N LEU A 577 13.88 -32.93 8.69
CA LEU A 577 13.73 -32.54 7.29
C LEU A 577 13.59 -31.03 7.10
N LEU A 578 12.77 -30.39 7.94
CA LEU A 578 12.49 -28.96 7.91
C LEU A 578 13.74 -28.12 8.16
N GLU A 579 14.47 -28.41 9.24
CA GLU A 579 15.67 -27.64 9.59
C GLU A 579 16.84 -27.95 8.64
N HIS A 580 16.90 -29.14 8.03
CA HIS A 580 17.91 -29.45 7.01
C HIS A 580 17.65 -28.68 5.71
N LYS A 581 16.39 -28.56 5.25
CA LYS A 581 16.03 -27.73 4.09
C LYS A 581 16.34 -26.24 4.29
N ARG A 582 16.21 -25.73 5.52
CA ARG A 582 16.37 -24.28 5.82
C ARG A 582 17.82 -23.77 5.77
N ASN A 583 18.81 -24.64 5.98
CA ASN A 583 20.23 -24.51 5.64
C ASN A 583 21.01 -23.20 5.96
N GLN A 584 20.46 -22.26 6.74
CA GLN A 584 21.07 -20.98 7.13
C GLN A 584 20.72 -20.60 8.58
N GLU A 585 21.64 -19.88 9.24
CA GLU A 585 21.56 -19.25 10.59
C GLU A 585 20.44 -19.76 11.52
N ARG A 586 20.67 -20.93 12.12
CA ARG A 586 19.81 -21.47 13.18
C ARG A 586 20.05 -20.70 14.47
N ARG A 587 18.96 -20.31 15.16
CA ARG A 587 19.02 -19.84 16.56
C ARG A 587 19.28 -21.03 17.49
N ASP A 588 20.02 -20.82 18.57
CA ASP A 588 20.54 -21.84 19.51
C ASP A 588 19.47 -22.84 20.02
N VAL A 589 18.21 -22.44 20.10
CA VAL A 589 17.10 -23.32 20.52
C VAL A 589 16.74 -24.33 19.42
N ARG A 590 16.72 -23.90 18.14
CA ARG A 590 16.44 -24.77 16.99
C ARG A 590 17.57 -25.76 16.74
N GLU A 591 18.80 -25.31 16.92
CA GLU A 591 19.98 -26.18 16.82
C GLU A 591 19.94 -27.28 17.88
N ARG A 592 19.77 -26.93 19.16
CA ARG A 592 19.60 -27.92 20.24
C ARG A 592 18.41 -28.86 20.03
N ALA A 593 17.28 -28.35 19.50
CA ALA A 593 16.12 -29.19 19.17
C ALA A 593 16.44 -30.19 18.04
N LEU A 594 17.17 -29.76 17.01
CA LEU A 594 17.63 -30.62 15.92
C LEU A 594 18.63 -31.68 16.40
N GLU A 595 19.67 -31.27 17.13
CA GLU A 595 20.66 -32.19 17.73
C GLU A 595 19.97 -33.27 18.57
N ARG A 596 19.03 -32.86 19.44
CA ARG A 596 18.27 -33.80 20.26
C ARG A 596 17.37 -34.72 19.44
N ALA A 597 16.72 -34.24 18.39
CA ALA A 597 15.94 -35.08 17.48
C ALA A 597 16.82 -36.08 16.71
N MET A 598 18.02 -35.67 16.28
CA MET A 598 18.98 -36.56 15.60
C MET A 598 19.55 -37.65 16.50
N ALA A 599 19.68 -37.38 17.80
CA ALA A 599 20.12 -38.34 18.81
C ALA A 599 19.03 -39.34 19.25
N VAL A 600 17.77 -39.19 18.81
CA VAL A 600 16.69 -40.14 19.14
C VAL A 600 16.87 -41.45 18.37
N PRO A 601 16.93 -42.63 19.04
CA PRO A 601 17.09 -43.91 18.37
C PRO A 601 15.75 -44.43 17.84
N GLY A 602 15.29 -43.85 16.73
CA GLY A 602 14.02 -44.21 16.09
C GLY A 602 14.16 -45.20 14.91
N PHE A 603 15.24 -45.11 14.14
CA PHE A 603 15.44 -45.98 12.96
C PHE A 603 15.66 -47.44 13.38
N ARG A 604 14.93 -48.37 12.77
CA ARG A 604 15.04 -49.81 13.07
C ARG A 604 15.78 -50.55 11.96
N ASP A 605 16.74 -51.38 12.33
CA ASP A 605 17.40 -52.29 11.38
C ASP A 605 16.67 -53.64 11.22
N ILE A 606 17.07 -54.42 10.22
CA ILE A 606 16.48 -55.75 9.94
C ILE A 606 16.69 -56.76 11.07
N TRP A 607 17.62 -56.53 12.00
CA TRP A 607 17.87 -57.38 13.18
C TRP A 607 17.10 -56.90 14.42
N GLY A 608 16.42 -55.75 14.33
CA GLY A 608 15.60 -55.17 15.39
C GLY A 608 16.31 -54.20 16.33
N LYS A 609 17.60 -53.91 16.11
CA LYS A 609 18.31 -52.86 16.85
C LYS A 609 17.85 -51.49 16.35
N ARG A 610 17.74 -50.54 17.28
CA ARG A 610 17.41 -49.13 17.01
C ARG A 610 18.69 -48.29 16.89
N TRP A 611 18.68 -47.33 15.99
CA TRP A 611 19.78 -46.44 15.68
C TRP A 611 19.30 -44.98 15.69
N SER A 612 20.12 -44.08 16.24
CA SER A 612 19.93 -42.64 16.04
C SER A 612 20.51 -42.19 14.70
N LEU A 613 20.10 -41.02 14.21
CA LEU A 613 20.67 -40.46 12.97
C LEU A 613 22.16 -40.10 13.16
N GLU A 614 22.53 -39.68 14.37
CA GLU A 614 23.90 -39.41 14.78
C GLU A 614 24.78 -40.68 14.74
N ASP A 615 24.27 -41.82 15.23
CA ASP A 615 24.97 -43.11 15.15
C ASP A 615 25.13 -43.59 13.71
N LEU A 616 24.11 -43.38 12.87
CA LEU A 616 24.18 -43.71 11.44
C LEU A 616 25.18 -42.84 10.69
N GLN A 617 25.26 -41.53 10.99
CA GLN A 617 26.30 -40.66 10.45
C GLN A 617 27.71 -41.14 10.82
N ARG A 618 27.92 -41.53 12.08
CA ARG A 618 29.20 -42.11 12.55
C ARG A 618 29.53 -43.44 11.89
N PHE A 619 28.54 -44.32 11.73
CA PHE A 619 28.72 -45.66 11.18
C PHE A 619 29.01 -45.64 9.68
N VAL A 620 28.27 -44.83 8.92
CA VAL A 620 28.33 -44.81 7.46
C VAL A 620 29.54 -44.03 6.94
N GLY A 621 29.92 -42.93 7.61
CA GLY A 621 31.01 -42.06 7.17
C GLY A 621 30.77 -41.52 5.75
N THR A 622 31.57 -41.97 4.78
CA THR A 622 31.42 -41.66 3.34
C THR A 622 30.87 -42.83 2.51
N GLY A 623 30.52 -43.95 3.14
CA GLY A 623 29.96 -45.13 2.49
C GLY A 623 28.47 -44.98 2.11
N PRO A 624 27.90 -45.99 1.42
CA PRO A 624 26.45 -46.10 1.25
C PRO A 624 25.79 -46.72 2.50
N LEU A 625 24.62 -46.20 2.88
CA LEU A 625 23.69 -46.87 3.80
C LEU A 625 22.64 -47.64 2.99
N GLU A 626 22.38 -48.89 3.36
CA GLU A 626 21.37 -49.73 2.72
C GLU A 626 20.03 -49.63 3.46
N VAL A 627 18.95 -49.46 2.71
CA VAL A 627 17.58 -49.34 3.26
C VAL A 627 16.61 -50.24 2.51
N LEU A 628 15.56 -50.66 3.21
CA LEU A 628 14.51 -51.53 2.69
C LEU A 628 13.15 -50.89 2.99
N GLY A 629 12.44 -50.47 1.94
CA GLY A 629 11.19 -49.69 2.06
C GLY A 629 9.91 -50.50 2.26
N LYS A 630 9.96 -51.81 2.03
CA LYS A 630 8.83 -52.73 2.23
C LYS A 630 9.28 -53.79 3.21
N GLN A 631 8.51 -53.97 4.28
CA GLN A 631 8.80 -55.00 5.28
C GLN A 631 8.81 -56.39 4.58
N PRO A 632 9.93 -57.12 4.60
CA PRO A 632 10.03 -58.40 3.92
C PRO A 632 9.23 -59.46 4.68
N ARG A 633 8.76 -60.50 3.96
CA ARG A 633 8.04 -61.62 4.57
C ARG A 633 8.91 -62.44 5.54
N GLU A 634 10.22 -62.44 5.31
CA GLU A 634 11.21 -63.13 6.13
C GLU A 634 12.32 -62.14 6.51
N LEU A 635 12.65 -62.10 7.80
CA LEU A 635 13.78 -61.35 8.36
C LEU A 635 14.82 -62.35 8.89
N PRO A 636 16.14 -62.09 8.72
CA PRO A 636 17.18 -62.93 9.29
C PRO A 636 17.15 -62.90 10.84
N GLN A 637 17.67 -63.95 11.47
CA GLN A 637 17.66 -64.07 12.94
C GLN A 637 18.63 -63.07 13.59
N ALA A 638 18.18 -62.41 14.66
CA ALA A 638 18.92 -61.31 15.28
C ALA A 638 20.30 -61.69 15.86
N GLN A 639 20.55 -62.97 16.16
CA GLN A 639 21.83 -63.47 16.68
C GLN A 639 23.00 -63.33 15.68
N ASP A 640 22.72 -63.20 14.38
CA ASP A 640 23.75 -63.07 13.34
C ASP A 640 24.28 -61.62 13.19
N ALA A 641 23.60 -60.61 13.76
CA ALA A 641 23.79 -59.17 13.50
C ALA A 641 25.24 -58.67 13.73
N GLU A 642 25.75 -58.84 14.96
CA GLU A 642 27.11 -58.42 15.33
C GLU A 642 28.19 -59.20 14.58
N SER A 643 27.85 -60.41 14.11
CA SER A 643 28.80 -61.31 13.44
C SER A 643 29.09 -60.93 11.98
N LEU A 644 28.20 -60.14 11.37
CA LEU A 644 28.23 -59.73 9.96
C LEU A 644 28.56 -58.24 9.78
N GLY A 645 28.24 -57.37 10.75
CA GLY A 645 28.70 -55.97 10.79
C GLY A 645 28.27 -55.09 9.60
N ARG A 646 27.16 -55.43 8.93
CA ARG A 646 26.46 -54.63 7.92
C ARG A 646 25.26 -53.96 8.60
N VAL A 647 24.81 -52.79 8.13
CA VAL A 647 23.59 -52.14 8.66
C VAL A 647 22.60 -51.92 7.51
N ILE A 648 21.40 -52.47 7.66
CA ILE A 648 20.30 -52.38 6.68
C ILE A 648 19.05 -51.94 7.44
N LEU A 649 18.51 -50.77 7.10
CA LEU A 649 17.37 -50.20 7.82
C LEU A 649 16.03 -50.59 7.19
N LEU A 650 15.07 -50.99 8.02
CA LEU A 650 13.65 -51.01 7.67
C LEU A 650 13.15 -49.57 7.75
N THR A 651 12.66 -49.04 6.63
CA THR A 651 12.32 -47.60 6.52
C THR A 651 10.93 -47.40 5.93
N THR A 652 10.16 -46.53 6.55
CA THR A 652 9.01 -45.85 5.94
C THR A 652 9.48 -44.84 4.88
N GLU A 653 8.54 -44.30 4.10
CA GLU A 653 8.82 -43.26 3.10
C GLU A 653 9.41 -41.99 3.75
N LEU A 654 8.86 -41.56 4.88
CA LEU A 654 9.34 -40.38 5.63
C LEU A 654 10.75 -40.59 6.20
N GLU A 655 11.03 -41.77 6.76
CA GLU A 655 12.38 -42.14 7.24
C GLU A 655 13.40 -42.15 6.10
N ARG A 656 13.03 -42.70 4.95
CA ARG A 656 13.85 -42.70 3.75
C ARG A 656 14.14 -41.29 3.25
N SER A 657 13.14 -40.41 3.18
CA SER A 657 13.33 -39.01 2.82
C SER A 657 14.26 -38.30 3.80
N CYS A 658 14.13 -38.56 5.10
CA CYS A 658 15.03 -38.01 6.13
C CYS A 658 16.48 -38.48 5.95
N LEU A 659 16.70 -39.79 5.80
CA LEU A 659 18.02 -40.38 5.58
C LEU A 659 18.66 -39.85 4.29
N ALA A 660 17.91 -39.80 3.18
CA ALA A 660 18.40 -39.29 1.90
C ALA A 660 18.68 -37.78 1.90
N SER A 661 18.08 -37.02 2.82
CA SER A 661 18.38 -35.59 2.98
C SER A 661 19.66 -35.35 3.79
N VAL A 662 19.96 -36.22 4.77
CA VAL A 662 21.02 -35.99 5.78
C VAL A 662 22.29 -36.82 5.53
N LEU A 663 22.19 -37.97 4.86
CA LEU A 663 23.32 -38.86 4.57
C LEU A 663 23.73 -38.77 3.08
N PRO A 664 25.04 -38.81 2.78
CA PRO A 664 25.54 -38.55 1.42
C PRO A 664 25.17 -39.63 0.39
N ARG A 665 24.82 -40.84 0.82
CA ARG A 665 24.46 -41.94 -0.06
C ARG A 665 23.56 -42.97 0.64
N VAL A 666 22.31 -43.05 0.21
CA VAL A 666 21.33 -44.05 0.64
C VAL A 666 20.95 -44.92 -0.56
N ILE A 667 20.96 -46.24 -0.40
CA ILE A 667 20.66 -47.21 -1.45
C ILE A 667 19.46 -48.06 -1.03
N ASP A 668 18.37 -48.01 -1.79
CA ASP A 668 17.28 -48.97 -1.64
C ASP A 668 17.71 -50.33 -2.19
N VAL A 669 17.67 -51.36 -1.35
CA VAL A 669 18.04 -52.73 -1.72
C VAL A 669 16.82 -53.62 -2.02
N GLY A 670 15.60 -53.06 -2.06
CA GLY A 670 14.35 -53.81 -2.26
C GLY A 670 14.36 -54.78 -3.44
N ASP A 671 14.75 -54.32 -4.63
CA ASP A 671 14.77 -55.14 -5.86
C ASP A 671 15.87 -56.22 -5.84
N ARG A 672 16.90 -56.05 -5.00
CA ARG A 672 18.01 -56.99 -4.83
C ARG A 672 17.93 -57.80 -3.52
N TRP A 673 16.84 -57.69 -2.75
CA TRP A 673 16.75 -58.25 -1.40
C TRP A 673 17.03 -59.76 -1.35
N SER A 674 16.50 -60.54 -2.31
CA SER A 674 16.75 -61.98 -2.41
C SER A 674 18.21 -62.32 -2.75
N GLN A 675 18.90 -61.49 -3.54
CA GLN A 675 20.32 -61.65 -3.84
C GLN A 675 21.15 -61.31 -2.59
N LEU A 676 20.81 -60.22 -1.91
CA LEU A 676 21.52 -59.75 -0.72
C LEU A 676 21.36 -60.73 0.45
N LEU A 677 20.21 -61.38 0.61
CA LEU A 677 20.04 -62.48 1.56
C LEU A 677 21.01 -63.65 1.27
N ALA A 678 21.21 -64.01 0.00
CA ALA A 678 22.21 -65.02 -0.37
C ALA A 678 23.65 -64.56 -0.10
N GLU A 679 23.99 -63.30 -0.41
CA GLU A 679 25.30 -62.70 -0.07
C GLU A 679 25.57 -62.76 1.44
N LEU A 680 24.58 -62.45 2.29
CA LEU A 680 24.70 -62.54 3.74
C LEU A 680 24.88 -63.99 4.22
N ASP A 681 24.22 -64.95 3.57
CA ASP A 681 24.29 -66.37 3.92
C ASP A 681 25.63 -67.01 3.52
N ASP A 682 26.21 -66.58 2.39
CA ASP A 682 27.54 -67.00 1.97
C ASP A 682 28.64 -66.33 2.83
N LEU A 683 28.49 -65.04 3.18
CA LEU A 683 29.34 -64.39 4.19
C LEU A 683 29.27 -65.11 5.54
N ARG A 684 28.08 -65.59 5.96
CA ARG A 684 27.92 -66.38 7.19
C ARG A 684 28.68 -67.70 7.15
N ARG A 685 28.81 -68.34 5.98
CA ARG A 685 29.58 -69.57 5.74
C ARG A 685 31.08 -69.34 5.53
N ALA A 686 31.49 -68.14 5.16
CA ALA A 686 32.89 -67.81 4.86
C ALA A 686 33.82 -68.00 6.09
N PRO A 687 35.03 -68.58 5.93
CA PRO A 687 35.93 -68.85 7.03
C PRO A 687 36.47 -67.56 7.65
N ARG A 688 36.64 -67.57 8.98
CA ARG A 688 37.26 -66.46 9.72
C ARG A 688 38.78 -66.57 9.70
N ILE A 689 39.47 -65.51 9.29
CA ILE A 689 40.92 -65.31 9.40
C ILE A 689 41.15 -64.00 10.17
N PRO A 690 41.68 -64.05 11.40
CA PRO A 690 41.95 -62.84 12.18
C PRO A 690 43.08 -62.02 11.54
N PHE A 691 43.01 -60.71 11.69
CA PHE A 691 44.06 -59.78 11.24
C PHE A 691 45.26 -59.72 12.20
N GLU A 692 45.89 -60.88 12.42
CA GLU A 692 46.99 -61.09 13.36
C GLU A 692 48.20 -61.72 12.64
N ILE A 693 49.41 -61.49 13.18
CA ILE A 693 50.64 -62.05 12.62
C ILE A 693 50.71 -63.53 13.02
N PRO A 694 50.80 -64.48 12.07
CA PRO A 694 50.95 -65.89 12.42
C PRO A 694 52.26 -66.16 13.18
N ALA A 695 52.25 -67.15 14.08
CA ALA A 695 53.42 -67.46 14.92
C ALA A 695 54.67 -67.89 14.13
N GLU A 696 54.50 -68.54 12.98
CA GLU A 696 55.59 -69.12 12.18
C GLU A 696 55.99 -68.26 10.96
N VAL A 697 56.25 -66.97 11.19
CA VAL A 697 56.69 -66.04 10.13
C VAL A 697 58.19 -65.80 10.13
N LEU A 698 58.77 -65.73 8.93
CA LEU A 698 60.14 -65.31 8.67
C LEU A 698 60.30 -63.78 8.76
N SER A 699 59.28 -63.05 8.32
CA SER A 699 59.20 -61.59 8.33
C SER A 699 57.75 -61.18 8.11
N SER A 700 57.27 -60.19 8.85
CA SER A 700 55.96 -59.57 8.66
C SER A 700 56.03 -58.04 8.66
N THR A 701 54.99 -57.39 8.16
CA THR A 701 54.83 -55.92 8.16
C THR A 701 53.34 -55.56 8.09
N ARG A 702 52.88 -54.67 8.99
CA ARG A 702 51.55 -54.05 8.95
C ARG A 702 51.69 -52.64 8.36
N ILE A 703 50.83 -52.31 7.39
CA ILE A 703 50.92 -51.12 6.55
C ILE A 703 49.54 -50.73 6.02
N THR A 704 49.35 -49.45 5.69
CA THR A 704 48.15 -48.97 5.00
C THR A 704 48.44 -48.80 3.50
N ALA A 705 47.50 -49.23 2.65
CA ALA A 705 47.54 -49.00 1.20
C ALA A 705 46.46 -47.98 0.78
N ALA A 706 46.49 -47.58 -0.50
CA ALA A 706 45.51 -46.65 -1.06
C ALA A 706 44.08 -47.20 -0.95
N GLY A 707 43.09 -46.32 -0.79
CA GLY A 707 41.70 -46.70 -0.55
C GLY A 707 41.39 -47.12 0.89
N GLY A 708 42.24 -46.75 1.86
CA GLY A 708 42.04 -47.05 3.29
C GLY A 708 42.25 -48.52 3.65
N LEU A 709 42.91 -49.30 2.78
CA LEU A 709 43.13 -50.71 3.01
C LEU A 709 44.20 -50.94 4.10
N GLU A 710 43.85 -51.64 5.17
CA GLU A 710 44.82 -52.19 6.11
C GLU A 710 45.39 -53.49 5.56
N VAL A 711 46.72 -53.58 5.50
CA VAL A 711 47.43 -54.69 4.88
C VAL A 711 48.42 -55.27 5.89
N LEU A 712 48.31 -56.58 6.13
CA LEU A 712 49.26 -57.35 6.89
C LEU A 712 49.94 -58.34 5.95
N LEU A 713 51.23 -58.14 5.68
CA LEU A 713 52.02 -59.03 4.82
C LEU A 713 52.97 -59.88 5.66
N TRP A 714 53.20 -61.13 5.25
CA TRP A 714 54.26 -61.97 5.80
C TRP A 714 54.81 -63.00 4.81
N LEU A 715 56.00 -63.52 5.14
CA LEU A 715 56.54 -64.75 4.56
C LEU A 715 56.48 -65.88 5.60
N PRO A 716 55.85 -67.03 5.31
CA PRO A 716 55.88 -68.18 6.22
C PRO A 716 57.29 -68.77 6.32
N ARG A 717 57.74 -69.11 7.53
CA ARG A 717 59.07 -69.72 7.76
C ARG A 717 59.22 -71.06 7.03
N HIS A 718 58.18 -71.88 7.06
CA HIS A 718 58.22 -73.26 6.53
C HIS A 718 57.81 -73.40 5.05
N HIS A 719 57.18 -72.39 4.43
CA HIS A 719 56.84 -72.44 2.99
C HIS A 719 58.11 -72.41 2.12
N ASP A 720 58.15 -73.25 1.08
CA ASP A 720 59.23 -73.24 0.09
C ASP A 720 58.79 -72.43 -1.13
N PRO A 721 59.47 -71.32 -1.47
CA PRO A 721 59.10 -70.48 -2.61
C PRO A 721 59.20 -71.22 -3.95
N ARG A 722 59.81 -72.41 -4.01
CA ARG A 722 59.91 -73.25 -5.21
C ARG A 722 58.74 -74.23 -5.38
N SER A 723 57.72 -74.18 -4.52
CA SER A 723 56.54 -75.04 -4.62
C SER A 723 55.44 -74.42 -5.49
N ASP A 724 54.66 -75.25 -6.20
CA ASP A 724 53.52 -74.81 -7.05
C ASP A 724 52.40 -74.09 -6.27
N ARG A 725 52.43 -74.14 -4.93
CA ARG A 725 51.50 -73.41 -4.07
C ARG A 725 51.94 -71.96 -3.95
N SER A 726 51.51 -71.12 -4.89
CA SER A 726 51.68 -69.67 -4.81
C SER A 726 51.04 -69.11 -3.53
N LEU A 727 51.78 -68.28 -2.80
CA LEU A 727 51.21 -67.54 -1.68
C LEU A 727 50.22 -66.48 -2.20
N THR A 728 49.07 -66.36 -1.52
CA THR A 728 47.96 -65.46 -1.84
C THR A 728 47.68 -64.51 -0.68
N LEU A 729 47.11 -63.35 -1.01
CA LEU A 729 46.53 -62.45 -0.02
C LEU A 729 45.07 -62.85 0.22
N ALA A 730 44.70 -63.03 1.48
CA ALA A 730 43.32 -63.19 1.91
C ALA A 730 42.67 -61.81 2.10
N PHE A 731 41.68 -61.51 1.28
CA PHE A 731 40.88 -60.30 1.39
C PHE A 731 39.74 -60.58 2.37
N THR A 732 39.63 -59.78 3.43
CA THR A 732 38.65 -60.01 4.51
C THR A 732 37.75 -58.81 4.77
N GLN A 733 36.49 -59.13 5.05
CA GLN A 733 35.47 -58.20 5.54
C GLN A 733 34.99 -58.76 6.89
N ASN A 734 35.10 -57.96 7.96
CA ASN A 734 34.78 -58.39 9.34
C ASN A 734 35.45 -59.73 9.73
N ASP A 735 36.75 -59.83 9.43
CA ASP A 735 37.62 -61.01 9.61
C ASP A 735 37.15 -62.28 8.88
N ARG A 736 36.19 -62.21 7.96
CA ARG A 736 35.79 -63.33 7.08
C ARG A 736 36.39 -63.19 5.69
N VAL A 737 36.87 -64.29 5.11
CA VAL A 737 37.51 -64.31 3.79
C VAL A 737 36.46 -64.14 2.69
N ILE A 738 36.55 -63.05 1.95
CA ILE A 738 35.72 -62.79 0.78
C ILE A 738 36.41 -63.20 -0.54
N ALA A 739 37.73 -63.15 -0.60
CA ALA A 739 38.51 -63.59 -1.76
C ALA A 739 39.95 -63.98 -1.37
N GLN A 740 40.61 -64.78 -2.22
CA GLN A 740 42.05 -65.03 -2.15
C GLN A 740 42.68 -64.83 -3.53
N GLU A 741 43.57 -63.84 -3.68
CA GLU A 741 44.24 -63.54 -4.95
C GLU A 741 45.75 -63.31 -4.75
N SER A 742 46.55 -63.71 -5.73
CA SER A 742 47.97 -63.33 -5.82
C SER A 742 48.10 -62.04 -6.62
N VAL A 743 48.15 -60.89 -5.91
CA VAL A 743 48.15 -59.55 -6.52
C VAL A 743 49.34 -59.34 -7.46
N LEU A 744 50.53 -59.83 -7.10
CA LEU A 744 51.72 -59.80 -7.95
C LEU A 744 52.48 -61.12 -7.87
N ARG A 745 52.21 -62.05 -8.80
CA ARG A 745 52.79 -63.41 -8.82
C ARG A 745 54.31 -63.47 -8.73
N ALA A 746 55.03 -62.43 -9.17
CA ALA A 746 56.49 -62.37 -9.10
C ALA A 746 57.06 -62.09 -7.69
N LEU A 747 56.21 -61.64 -6.75
CA LEU A 747 56.56 -61.37 -5.34
C LEU A 747 55.65 -62.20 -4.41
N PRO A 748 55.88 -63.53 -4.29
CA PRO A 748 55.00 -64.41 -3.53
C PRO A 748 55.03 -64.08 -2.04
N CYS A 749 53.88 -63.68 -1.52
CA CYS A 749 53.68 -63.34 -0.10
C CYS A 749 52.31 -63.81 0.37
N ALA A 750 52.23 -64.16 1.64
CA ALA A 750 50.95 -64.35 2.31
C ALA A 750 50.55 -63.04 2.98
N GLY A 751 49.26 -62.84 3.19
CA GLY A 751 48.78 -61.64 3.87
C GLY A 751 47.29 -61.64 4.12
N VAL A 752 46.85 -60.72 4.99
CA VAL A 752 45.44 -60.34 5.13
C VAL A 752 45.28 -58.89 4.67
N VAL A 753 44.22 -58.60 3.93
CA VAL A 753 43.84 -57.25 3.50
C VAL A 753 42.43 -56.95 4.00
N LYS A 754 42.29 -55.91 4.83
CA LYS A 754 41.02 -55.37 5.33
C LYS A 754 40.71 -54.02 4.70
N GLY A 755 39.43 -53.70 4.55
CA GLY A 755 38.95 -52.37 4.19
C GLY A 755 37.72 -52.39 3.30
N ALA A 756 37.45 -51.27 2.61
CA ALA A 756 36.33 -51.15 1.66
C ALA A 756 36.66 -51.92 0.36
N LEU A 757 36.31 -53.20 0.36
CA LEU A 757 36.55 -54.15 -0.72
C LEU A 757 35.23 -54.45 -1.43
N GLN A 758 35.25 -54.52 -2.77
CA GLN A 758 34.07 -54.79 -3.59
C GLN A 758 34.21 -56.15 -4.29
N ILE A 759 33.07 -56.83 -4.46
CA ILE A 759 32.95 -58.10 -5.17
C ILE A 759 31.98 -57.85 -6.33
N ASP A 760 32.33 -58.28 -7.53
CA ASP A 760 31.45 -58.20 -8.69
C ASP A 760 30.29 -59.21 -8.61
N ALA A 761 29.34 -59.08 -9.53
CA ALA A 761 28.20 -59.99 -9.64
C ALA A 761 28.57 -61.44 -10.01
N MET A 762 29.85 -61.73 -10.30
CA MET A 762 30.39 -63.06 -10.56
C MET A 762 31.20 -63.63 -9.37
N GLY A 763 31.20 -62.95 -8.22
CA GLY A 763 31.91 -63.39 -7.01
C GLY A 763 33.42 -63.11 -7.04
N LYS A 764 33.89 -62.23 -7.93
CA LYS A 764 35.31 -61.90 -8.07
C LYS A 764 35.62 -60.56 -7.42
N LEU A 765 36.78 -60.46 -6.79
CA LEU A 765 37.26 -59.23 -6.16
C LEU A 765 37.52 -58.13 -7.20
N GLU A 766 36.84 -56.99 -7.06
CA GLU A 766 37.16 -55.77 -7.78
C GLU A 766 37.96 -54.82 -6.88
N LEU A 767 39.26 -54.70 -7.19
CA LEU A 767 40.13 -53.67 -6.64
C LEU A 767 40.21 -52.51 -7.62
N ASP A 768 39.95 -51.29 -7.15
CA ASP A 768 40.12 -50.10 -7.99
C ASP A 768 41.59 -49.91 -8.40
N ILE A 769 41.85 -49.13 -9.46
CA ILE A 769 43.20 -48.96 -10.02
C ILE A 769 44.18 -48.37 -8.97
N LYS A 770 43.71 -47.49 -8.07
CA LYS A 770 44.52 -46.90 -6.98
C LYS A 770 44.77 -47.92 -5.88
N GLN A 771 43.75 -48.67 -5.44
CA GLN A 771 43.88 -49.76 -4.46
C GLN A 771 44.86 -50.82 -4.95
N ARG A 772 44.67 -51.33 -6.18
CA ARG A 772 45.52 -52.37 -6.79
C ARG A 772 46.97 -51.90 -6.91
N SER A 773 47.22 -50.72 -7.49
CA SER A 773 48.59 -50.19 -7.57
C SER A 773 49.15 -49.71 -6.23
N GLY A 774 48.31 -49.43 -5.23
CA GLY A 774 48.71 -49.22 -3.84
C GLY A 774 49.29 -50.50 -3.24
N LEU A 775 48.54 -51.60 -3.32
CA LEU A 775 48.97 -52.93 -2.88
C LEU A 775 50.25 -53.39 -3.59
N GLU A 776 50.30 -53.32 -4.93
CA GLU A 776 51.48 -53.66 -5.74
C GLU A 776 52.73 -52.89 -5.28
N ARG A 777 52.61 -51.58 -5.00
CA ARG A 777 53.71 -50.75 -4.50
C ARG A 777 54.19 -51.15 -3.10
N GLN A 778 53.27 -51.57 -2.24
CA GLN A 778 53.58 -52.02 -0.90
C GLN A 778 54.25 -53.41 -0.89
N LEU A 779 53.85 -54.31 -1.78
CA LEU A 779 54.55 -55.60 -1.99
C LEU A 779 56.03 -55.38 -2.37
N VAL A 780 56.28 -54.46 -3.30
CA VAL A 780 57.66 -54.08 -3.66
C VAL A 780 58.43 -53.49 -2.47
N ALA A 781 57.80 -52.60 -1.69
CA ALA A 781 58.43 -52.00 -0.52
C ALA A 781 58.74 -53.02 0.60
N PHE A 782 57.86 -53.99 0.82
CA PHE A 782 58.09 -55.12 1.73
C PHE A 782 59.34 -55.90 1.30
N TYR A 783 59.45 -56.25 0.02
CA TYR A 783 60.64 -56.91 -0.52
C TYR A 783 61.92 -56.06 -0.47
N GLU A 784 61.85 -54.73 -0.66
CA GLU A 784 63.00 -53.84 -0.40
C GLU A 784 63.44 -53.89 1.08
N GLY A 785 62.49 -53.98 2.02
CA GLY A 785 62.76 -54.19 3.44
C GLY A 785 63.39 -55.56 3.74
N LEU A 786 62.96 -56.61 3.04
CA LEU A 786 63.55 -57.96 3.12
C LEU A 786 65.02 -57.98 2.66
N VAL A 787 65.36 -57.26 1.58
CA VAL A 787 66.77 -57.07 1.14
C VAL A 787 67.57 -56.38 2.26
N GLY A 788 67.03 -55.32 2.87
CA GLY A 788 67.67 -54.66 4.01
C GLY A 788 67.92 -55.61 5.19
N ARG A 789 66.93 -56.45 5.52
CA ARG A 789 67.07 -57.49 6.56
C ARG A 789 68.12 -58.53 6.21
N ALA A 790 68.21 -59.00 4.96
CA ALA A 790 69.20 -59.98 4.53
C ALA A 790 70.65 -59.48 4.63
N ARG A 791 70.87 -58.16 4.48
CA ARG A 791 72.18 -57.50 4.66
C ARG A 791 72.55 -57.27 6.13
N SER A 792 71.57 -57.24 7.04
CA SER A 792 71.82 -57.18 8.48
C SER A 792 71.99 -58.59 9.04
N ASN A 793 73.16 -58.92 9.61
CA ASN A 793 73.44 -60.23 10.24
C ASN A 793 72.68 -60.42 11.57
N LYS A 794 71.36 -60.19 11.56
CA LYS A 794 70.43 -60.22 12.71
C LYS A 794 69.44 -61.40 12.63
N LEU A 795 69.61 -62.30 11.67
CA LEU A 795 68.78 -63.49 11.48
C LEU A 795 69.56 -64.75 11.88
N SER A 796 68.86 -65.84 12.20
CA SER A 796 69.49 -67.15 12.33
C SER A 796 70.01 -67.61 10.95
N SER A 797 71.04 -68.47 10.90
CA SER A 797 71.57 -68.97 9.61
C SER A 797 70.47 -69.62 8.76
N ALA A 798 69.58 -70.39 9.39
CA ALA A 798 68.47 -71.05 8.69
C ALA A 798 67.42 -70.06 8.16
N ASP A 799 67.08 -69.02 8.93
CA ASP A 799 66.19 -67.94 8.48
C ASP A 799 66.86 -67.10 7.38
N GLN A 800 68.17 -66.86 7.45
CA GLN A 800 68.93 -66.10 6.45
C GLN A 800 69.02 -66.85 5.12
N ASP A 801 69.31 -68.15 5.14
CA ASP A 801 69.27 -69.02 3.96
C ASP A 801 67.86 -69.08 3.35
N ARG A 802 66.81 -69.19 4.20
CA ARG A 802 65.42 -69.19 3.75
C ARG A 802 65.03 -67.86 3.12
N LEU A 803 65.46 -66.74 3.69
CA LEU A 803 65.25 -65.40 3.14
C LEU A 803 65.94 -65.22 1.79
N LEU A 804 67.20 -65.68 1.66
CA LEU A 804 67.94 -65.65 0.40
C LEU A 804 67.26 -66.49 -0.69
N LEU A 805 66.62 -67.62 -0.34
CA LEU A 805 65.79 -68.40 -1.29
C LEU A 805 64.57 -67.60 -1.78
N TYR A 806 63.85 -66.90 -0.91
CA TYR A 806 62.73 -66.03 -1.30
C TYR A 806 63.19 -64.87 -2.20
N LEU A 807 64.34 -64.25 -1.88
CA LEU A 807 64.91 -63.16 -2.68
C LEU A 807 65.44 -63.65 -4.05
N ALA A 808 66.04 -64.84 -4.11
CA ALA A 808 66.49 -65.46 -5.37
C ALA A 808 65.31 -65.79 -6.29
N HIS A 809 64.22 -66.33 -5.74
CA HIS A 809 63.00 -66.62 -6.48
C HIS A 809 62.34 -65.33 -7.00
N ALA A 810 62.21 -64.30 -6.16
CA ALA A 810 61.71 -62.99 -6.58
C ALA A 810 62.55 -62.35 -7.69
N ALA A 811 63.89 -62.43 -7.60
CA ALA A 811 64.79 -61.94 -8.65
C ALA A 811 64.54 -62.65 -10.00
N HIS A 812 64.42 -63.99 -9.98
CA HIS A 812 64.15 -64.79 -11.16
C HIS A 812 62.80 -64.44 -11.81
N HIS A 813 61.71 -64.40 -11.03
CA HIS A 813 60.38 -64.12 -11.57
C HIS A 813 60.19 -62.67 -12.02
N LEU A 814 60.81 -61.68 -11.34
CA LEU A 814 60.83 -60.30 -11.81
C LEU A 814 61.65 -60.14 -13.11
N ALA A 815 62.75 -60.88 -13.28
CA ALA A 815 63.55 -60.85 -14.50
C ALA A 815 62.82 -61.45 -15.71
N ILE A 816 62.04 -62.52 -15.51
CA ILE A 816 61.16 -63.09 -16.55
C ILE A 816 60.01 -62.13 -16.88
N ALA A 817 59.23 -61.76 -15.87
CA ALA A 817 57.98 -61.02 -16.08
C ALA A 817 58.21 -59.54 -16.47
N GLY A 818 59.42 -59.02 -16.26
CA GLY A 818 59.83 -57.66 -16.63
C GLY A 818 59.86 -57.35 -18.13
N ARG A 819 59.63 -58.33 -19.02
CA ARG A 819 59.52 -58.11 -20.47
C ARG A 819 58.09 -57.77 -20.91
N ASP A 820 57.07 -58.47 -20.41
CA ASP A 820 55.69 -58.36 -20.93
C ASP A 820 54.55 -58.20 -19.90
N GLY A 821 54.84 -58.19 -18.58
CA GLY A 821 53.78 -58.08 -17.56
C GLY A 821 53.20 -56.65 -17.39
N GLU A 822 51.90 -56.46 -17.65
CA GLU A 822 51.22 -55.16 -17.50
C GLU A 822 51.31 -54.59 -16.08
N ALA A 823 51.11 -55.41 -15.04
CA ALA A 823 51.26 -55.02 -13.63
C ALA A 823 52.68 -54.52 -13.30
N ILE A 824 53.71 -55.07 -13.96
CA ILE A 824 55.10 -54.65 -13.76
C ILE A 824 55.38 -53.30 -14.46
N ARG A 825 54.77 -53.06 -15.64
CA ARG A 825 54.85 -51.75 -16.32
C ARG A 825 54.28 -50.62 -15.44
N ARG A 826 53.18 -50.86 -14.71
CA ARG A 826 52.57 -49.89 -13.78
C ARG A 826 53.46 -49.50 -12.58
N LEU A 827 54.39 -50.37 -12.17
CA LEU A 827 55.32 -50.12 -11.07
C LEU A 827 56.57 -49.31 -11.47
N GLY A 828 56.83 -49.18 -12.78
CA GLY A 828 57.85 -48.28 -13.34
C GLY A 828 59.23 -48.42 -12.71
N LYS A 829 59.85 -47.30 -12.34
CA LYS A 829 61.23 -47.24 -11.80
C LYS A 829 61.48 -48.04 -10.51
N ARG A 830 60.44 -48.53 -9.82
CA ARG A 830 60.61 -49.34 -8.60
C ARG A 830 61.12 -50.76 -8.88
N VAL A 831 60.67 -51.41 -9.95
CA VAL A 831 61.07 -52.80 -10.23
C VAL A 831 62.55 -52.92 -10.64
N PRO A 832 63.11 -52.06 -11.52
CA PRO A 832 64.55 -52.05 -11.79
C PRO A 832 65.41 -51.75 -10.56
N ARG A 833 64.93 -50.89 -9.64
CA ARG A 833 65.62 -50.61 -8.37
C ARG A 833 65.63 -51.83 -7.43
N LEU A 834 64.52 -52.55 -7.33
CA LEU A 834 64.46 -53.78 -6.56
C LEU A 834 65.35 -54.87 -7.20
N LEU A 835 65.34 -55.03 -8.53
CA LEU A 835 66.23 -55.96 -9.23
C LEU A 835 67.71 -55.67 -8.96
N ALA A 836 68.16 -54.42 -9.09
CA ALA A 836 69.54 -54.05 -8.76
C ALA A 836 69.91 -54.38 -7.29
N LYS A 837 69.02 -54.06 -6.34
CA LYS A 837 69.18 -54.42 -4.92
C LYS A 837 69.25 -55.94 -4.70
N LEU A 838 68.47 -56.73 -5.45
CA LEU A 838 68.49 -58.19 -5.39
C LEU A 838 69.79 -58.75 -5.98
N ASP A 839 70.26 -58.23 -7.11
CA ASP A 839 71.52 -58.65 -7.76
C ASP A 839 72.75 -58.39 -6.88
N GLU A 840 72.76 -57.30 -6.10
CA GLU A 840 73.78 -57.01 -5.09
C GLU A 840 73.74 -57.96 -3.88
N THR A 841 72.57 -58.51 -3.53
CA THR A 841 72.34 -59.18 -2.23
C THR A 841 72.25 -60.70 -2.34
N VAL A 842 71.80 -61.22 -3.48
CA VAL A 842 71.64 -62.66 -3.71
C VAL A 842 72.89 -63.22 -4.41
N PRO A 843 73.61 -64.18 -3.80
CA PRO A 843 74.76 -64.84 -4.41
C PRO A 843 74.47 -65.35 -5.83
N PRO A 844 75.40 -65.20 -6.80
CA PRO A 844 75.20 -65.68 -8.17
C PRO A 844 74.79 -67.14 -8.25
N VAL A 845 75.35 -67.99 -7.38
CA VAL A 845 75.03 -69.43 -7.29
C VAL A 845 73.53 -69.67 -7.01
N LEU A 846 72.89 -68.85 -6.17
CA LEU A 846 71.45 -68.98 -5.87
C LEU A 846 70.57 -68.41 -7.00
N ARG A 847 71.01 -67.34 -7.67
CA ARG A 847 70.33 -66.82 -8.88
C ARG A 847 70.39 -67.82 -10.03
N ASP A 848 71.56 -68.42 -10.27
CA ASP A 848 71.75 -69.48 -11.27
C ASP A 848 70.97 -70.76 -10.91
N ALA A 849 70.89 -71.13 -9.63
CA ALA A 849 70.12 -72.29 -9.18
C ALA A 849 68.60 -72.07 -9.36
N ALA A 850 68.11 -70.86 -9.13
CA ALA A 850 66.73 -70.48 -9.45
C ALA A 850 66.48 -70.53 -10.98
N ALA A 851 67.41 -70.00 -11.78
CA ALA A 851 67.29 -70.00 -13.24
C ALA A 851 67.37 -71.40 -13.87
N LYS A 852 68.29 -72.26 -13.43
CA LYS A 852 68.54 -73.59 -14.02
C LYS A 852 67.42 -74.61 -13.77
N ARG A 853 66.52 -74.38 -12.80
CA ARG A 853 65.32 -75.20 -12.56
C ARG A 853 64.04 -74.63 -13.17
N GLY A 854 64.11 -73.47 -13.83
CA GLY A 854 63.02 -72.95 -14.67
C GLY A 854 62.86 -73.70 -16.01
N ALA A 855 63.77 -74.64 -16.32
CA ALA A 855 63.63 -75.56 -17.45
C ALA A 855 62.76 -76.77 -17.04
N PRO A 856 61.74 -77.16 -17.82
CA PRO A 856 60.84 -78.24 -17.45
C PRO A 856 61.56 -79.59 -17.46
N THR A 857 61.37 -80.37 -16.39
CA THR A 857 61.72 -81.80 -16.36
C THR A 857 60.42 -82.60 -16.48
N PRO A 858 60.26 -83.52 -17.44
CA PRO A 858 59.04 -84.32 -17.56
C PRO A 858 58.96 -85.42 -16.49
N ASP A 859 57.72 -85.80 -16.17
CA ASP A 859 57.30 -87.05 -15.54
C ASP A 859 57.90 -87.46 -14.17
N ALA A 860 57.21 -87.05 -13.11
CA ALA A 860 57.04 -87.85 -11.90
C ALA A 860 55.61 -87.66 -11.34
N PRO A 861 54.89 -88.75 -10.95
CA PRO A 861 53.48 -88.66 -10.58
C PRO A 861 53.24 -88.06 -9.18
N PRO A 862 52.06 -87.48 -8.91
CA PRO A 862 51.76 -86.79 -7.65
C PRO A 862 51.52 -87.77 -6.48
N PRO A 863 52.23 -87.63 -5.35
CA PRO A 863 51.86 -88.29 -4.10
C PRO A 863 50.78 -87.50 -3.34
N ALA A 864 49.98 -88.24 -2.55
CA ALA A 864 48.74 -87.76 -1.94
C ALA A 864 48.92 -86.70 -0.83
N THR A 865 47.85 -85.90 -0.63
CA THR A 865 47.75 -84.90 0.44
C THR A 865 47.29 -85.52 1.77
N PRO A 866 48.03 -85.36 2.88
CA PRO A 866 47.49 -85.52 4.23
C PRO A 866 46.97 -84.18 4.78
N ARG A 867 46.09 -84.26 5.77
CA ARG A 867 45.34 -83.14 6.38
C ARG A 867 46.20 -82.30 7.35
N VAL A 868 45.82 -81.05 7.55
CA VAL A 868 46.25 -80.21 8.68
C VAL A 868 45.25 -80.37 9.83
N PRO A 869 45.68 -80.62 11.09
CA PRO A 869 44.81 -80.61 12.26
C PRO A 869 44.73 -79.22 12.93
N GLU A 870 43.64 -79.00 13.66
CA GLU A 870 43.37 -77.80 14.47
C GLU A 870 44.16 -77.79 15.79
N VAL A 871 44.63 -76.61 16.23
CA VAL A 871 44.98 -76.27 17.63
C VAL A 871 44.70 -74.76 17.78
N SER A 872 43.60 -74.34 18.40
CA SER A 872 43.34 -74.19 19.86
C SER A 872 43.92 -72.91 20.48
N GLN A 873 43.05 -72.20 21.20
CA GLN A 873 43.27 -70.89 21.82
C GLN A 873 44.00 -70.99 23.17
N ALA A 874 44.69 -69.91 23.58
CA ALA A 874 44.94 -69.58 24.99
C ALA A 874 45.18 -68.06 25.14
N ALA A 875 44.64 -67.46 26.20
CA ALA A 875 44.71 -66.01 26.49
C ALA A 875 45.63 -65.70 27.68
N ALA A 876 46.07 -64.45 27.82
CA ALA A 876 46.51 -63.84 29.09
C ALA A 876 46.60 -62.29 28.99
N ASP A 877 46.40 -61.63 30.14
CA ASP A 877 46.26 -60.18 30.38
C ASP A 877 47.58 -59.38 30.60
N VAL A 878 47.40 -58.15 31.13
CA VAL A 878 48.29 -57.29 31.96
C VAL A 878 49.22 -56.24 31.24
N PRO A 879 49.73 -55.16 31.89
CA PRO A 879 49.15 -53.81 31.71
C PRO A 879 50.14 -52.63 31.43
N GLN A 880 49.57 -51.41 31.32
CA GLN A 880 50.11 -50.05 31.55
C GLN A 880 51.64 -49.74 31.59
N ALA A 881 52.06 -48.69 30.84
CA ALA A 881 53.03 -47.68 31.29
C ALA A 881 52.98 -46.37 30.44
N GLN A 882 53.15 -45.20 31.08
CA GLN A 882 53.52 -43.90 30.46
C GLN A 882 55.07 -43.76 30.44
N PRO A 883 55.73 -42.78 29.76
CA PRO A 883 55.89 -41.42 30.36
C PRO A 883 56.18 -40.19 29.42
N THR A 884 55.95 -38.99 29.96
CA THR A 884 56.55 -37.61 29.75
C THR A 884 56.96 -37.01 28.38
N GLU A 885 56.36 -35.83 28.09
CA GLU A 885 56.91 -34.45 27.85
C GLU A 885 58.42 -34.17 27.57
N PRO A 886 58.84 -33.03 26.92
CA PRO A 886 58.39 -31.65 27.25
C PRO A 886 58.23 -30.54 26.15
N GLU A 887 57.40 -29.53 26.49
CA GLU A 887 57.55 -28.05 26.44
C GLU A 887 58.20 -27.27 25.26
N VAL A 888 57.58 -26.13 24.83
CA VAL A 888 58.19 -24.80 24.52
C VAL A 888 57.08 -23.73 24.19
N GLN A 889 57.23 -22.51 24.73
CA GLN A 889 56.61 -21.21 24.33
C GLN A 889 57.75 -20.17 24.09
N PRO A 890 57.62 -19.04 23.33
CA PRO A 890 56.92 -17.78 23.73
C PRO A 890 56.25 -17.07 22.51
N GLU A 891 55.94 -15.76 22.38
CA GLU A 891 56.10 -14.51 23.18
C GLU A 891 54.95 -13.52 22.84
N ILE A 892 54.85 -12.39 23.56
CA ILE A 892 53.96 -11.22 23.33
C ILE A 892 54.78 -9.94 23.50
N ARG A 893 54.59 -8.89 22.68
CA ARG A 893 55.14 -7.52 22.94
C ARG A 893 54.36 -6.39 22.20
N PRO A 894 54.52 -5.08 22.54
CA PRO A 894 53.40 -4.36 23.13
C PRO A 894 53.08 -2.98 22.52
N GLU A 895 52.07 -2.34 23.10
CA GLU A 895 51.51 -1.02 22.79
C GLU A 895 52.27 0.14 23.47
N GLN A 896 52.32 1.32 22.84
CA GLN A 896 52.81 2.57 23.43
C GLN A 896 51.97 3.77 22.98
N ALA A 897 51.63 4.65 23.94
CA ALA A 897 50.98 5.94 23.71
C ALA A 897 52.01 7.09 23.60
N PRO A 898 51.60 8.22 23.02
CA PRO A 898 51.99 9.51 23.60
C PRO A 898 50.85 10.53 23.72
N GLU A 899 51.03 11.47 24.65
CA GLU A 899 50.16 12.61 24.95
C GLU A 899 50.85 13.93 24.46
N PRO A 900 50.36 15.17 24.75
CA PRO A 900 49.75 16.04 23.75
C PRO A 900 50.54 17.33 23.40
N ALA A 901 50.19 18.03 22.31
CA ALA A 901 50.57 19.44 22.14
C ALA A 901 49.70 20.27 21.16
N LEU A 902 49.23 21.41 21.68
CA LEU A 902 49.00 22.71 21.03
C LEU A 902 47.82 22.94 20.06
N GLN A 903 47.10 24.04 20.37
CA GLN A 903 45.97 24.59 19.65
C GLN A 903 46.40 25.31 18.36
N GLN A 904 45.63 25.13 17.28
CA GLN A 904 45.62 26.02 16.12
C GLN A 904 44.19 26.48 15.84
N ALA A 905 44.07 27.63 15.16
CA ALA A 905 42.82 28.39 15.04
C ALA A 905 41.70 27.60 14.34
N VAL A 906 40.48 27.75 14.83
CA VAL A 906 39.26 27.07 14.34
C VAL A 906 38.95 27.51 12.90
N PRO A 907 39.04 26.61 11.89
CA PRO A 907 38.31 26.79 10.65
C PRO A 907 36.82 26.51 10.92
N ALA A 908 35.91 27.06 10.10
CA ALA A 908 34.49 26.72 10.20
C ALA A 908 34.35 25.18 10.17
N ARG A 909 33.62 24.60 11.14
CA ARG A 909 33.48 23.15 11.25
C ARG A 909 32.98 22.60 9.90
N PRO A 910 33.64 21.61 9.30
CA PRO A 910 33.00 20.85 8.24
C PRO A 910 31.71 20.26 8.80
N ILE A 911 30.63 20.33 8.03
CA ILE A 911 29.34 19.78 8.43
C ILE A 911 29.51 18.27 8.49
N ASP A 912 29.20 17.67 9.64
CA ASP A 912 29.34 16.22 9.83
C ASP A 912 28.33 15.49 8.92
N PRO A 913 28.79 14.68 7.94
CA PRO A 913 27.89 14.05 6.97
C PRO A 913 26.91 13.07 7.62
N GLU A 914 27.25 12.49 8.79
CA GLU A 914 26.29 11.69 9.54
C GLU A 914 25.16 12.56 10.11
N GLN A 915 25.47 13.77 10.59
CA GLN A 915 24.47 14.71 11.09
C GLN A 915 23.58 15.27 9.98
N VAL A 916 24.11 15.47 8.75
CA VAL A 916 23.29 15.86 7.59
C VAL A 916 22.25 14.78 7.28
N LEU A 917 22.68 13.52 7.16
CA LEU A 917 21.78 12.42 6.86
C LEU A 917 20.77 12.17 7.99
N ILE A 918 21.20 12.22 9.25
CA ILE A 918 20.30 12.10 10.41
C ILE A 918 19.28 13.24 10.45
N ALA A 919 19.68 14.49 10.17
CA ALA A 919 18.76 15.62 10.12
C ALA A 919 17.72 15.49 8.98
N ALA A 920 18.14 15.03 7.80
CA ALA A 920 17.24 14.77 6.69
C ALA A 920 16.23 13.65 7.01
N LEU A 921 16.68 12.57 7.65
CA LEU A 921 15.79 11.50 8.13
C LEU A 921 14.78 12.01 9.17
N TYR A 922 15.20 12.86 10.11
CA TYR A 922 14.28 13.45 11.09
C TYR A 922 13.24 14.37 10.46
N GLU A 923 13.58 15.14 9.43
CA GLU A 923 12.60 16.01 8.77
C GLU A 923 11.60 15.21 7.94
N GLN A 924 12.03 14.15 7.25
CA GLN A 924 11.13 13.21 6.56
C GLN A 924 10.24 12.41 7.52
N LEU A 925 10.71 12.11 8.74
CA LEU A 925 9.93 11.45 9.80
C LEU A 925 9.21 12.43 10.75
N ARG A 926 9.20 13.73 10.44
CA ARG A 926 8.61 14.78 11.28
C ARG A 926 7.10 14.64 11.46
N TRP A 927 6.39 14.17 10.43
CA TRP A 927 4.95 13.88 10.51
C TRP A 927 4.67 12.76 11.51
N ALA A 928 5.45 11.67 11.46
CA ALA A 928 5.35 10.55 12.39
C ALA A 928 5.65 11.01 13.83
N ARG A 929 6.58 11.94 14.02
CA ARG A 929 6.85 12.57 15.32
C ARG A 929 5.72 13.46 15.82
N ALA A 930 5.03 14.18 14.94
CA ALA A 930 3.89 15.01 15.31
C ALA A 930 2.68 14.17 15.74
N ARG A 931 2.49 13.00 15.13
CA ARG A 931 1.36 12.09 15.39
C ARG A 931 1.63 11.10 16.53
N HIS A 932 2.85 10.57 16.63
CA HIS A 932 3.24 9.49 17.56
C HIS A 932 4.32 9.91 18.57
N GLY A 933 4.23 11.13 19.11
CA GLY A 933 5.31 11.76 19.90
C GLY A 933 5.90 10.90 21.02
N SER A 934 5.07 10.19 21.81
CA SER A 934 5.53 9.31 22.90
C SER A 934 6.17 8.01 22.41
N LEU A 935 5.64 7.44 21.32
CA LEU A 935 6.12 6.19 20.71
C LEU A 935 7.58 6.30 20.25
N LEU A 936 7.97 7.47 19.75
CA LEU A 936 9.34 7.73 19.30
C LEU A 936 10.34 7.83 20.45
N ASP A 937 9.89 8.28 21.63
CA ASP A 937 10.72 8.32 22.83
C ASP A 937 10.83 6.92 23.48
N GLU A 938 9.74 6.16 23.50
CA GLU A 938 9.69 4.78 24.04
C GLU A 938 10.56 3.78 23.25
N LEU A 939 10.60 3.89 21.91
CA LEU A 939 11.42 3.04 21.05
C LEU A 939 12.86 3.55 20.85
N GLY A 940 13.25 4.67 21.47
CA GLY A 940 14.57 5.28 21.28
C GLY A 940 14.81 5.85 19.88
N LEU A 941 13.74 6.14 19.13
CA LEU A 941 13.77 6.68 17.76
C LEU A 941 14.20 8.14 17.72
N ALA A 942 14.04 8.87 18.83
CA ALA A 942 14.64 10.18 19.05
C ALA A 942 16.19 10.18 19.09
N GLN A 943 16.84 9.02 18.90
CA GLN A 943 18.30 8.86 18.87
C GLN A 943 18.79 8.06 17.65
N LEU A 944 18.12 8.17 16.48
CA LEU A 944 18.63 7.67 15.20
C LEU A 944 20.12 7.96 15.05
N ARG A 945 20.92 6.91 14.89
CA ARG A 945 22.38 7.00 14.75
C ARG A 945 22.87 6.19 13.56
N ILE A 946 23.99 6.61 13.01
CA ILE A 946 24.69 5.84 11.98
C ILE A 946 25.74 4.95 12.66
N GLY A 947 25.97 3.76 12.13
CA GLY A 947 26.92 2.81 12.70
C GLY A 947 26.96 1.47 11.98
N THR A 948 27.64 0.49 12.55
CA THR A 948 27.74 -0.87 12.01
C THR A 948 26.97 -1.86 12.89
N THR A 949 26.24 -2.78 12.25
CA THR A 949 25.50 -3.88 12.89
C THR A 949 25.63 -5.15 12.04
N PRO A 950 25.63 -6.34 12.66
CA PRO A 950 25.67 -7.61 11.92
C PRO A 950 24.30 -7.87 11.28
N GLY A 951 24.22 -7.76 9.95
CA GLY A 951 22.99 -7.99 9.18
C GLY A 951 23.15 -7.62 7.70
N ASN A 952 22.02 -7.55 6.99
CA ASN A 952 21.92 -7.07 5.58
C ASN A 952 20.88 -5.95 5.39
N ALA A 953 20.19 -5.51 6.44
CA ALA A 953 19.20 -4.44 6.37
C ALA A 953 19.86 -3.05 6.21
N ILE A 954 19.06 -2.06 5.81
CA ILE A 954 19.44 -0.63 5.78
C ILE A 954 19.46 -0.04 7.19
N VAL A 955 18.54 -0.49 8.05
CA VAL A 955 18.38 -0.04 9.43
C VAL A 955 18.12 -1.25 10.33
N ASP A 956 18.81 -1.32 11.46
CA ASP A 956 18.69 -2.40 12.45
C ASP A 956 18.30 -1.88 13.85
N PRO A 957 17.61 -2.68 14.67
CA PRO A 957 17.31 -2.33 16.06
C PRO A 957 18.56 -2.45 16.95
N GLY A 958 19.11 -1.31 17.37
CA GLY A 958 20.19 -1.26 18.36
C GLY A 958 19.68 -1.24 19.80
N ARG A 959 20.56 -1.53 20.77
CA ARG A 959 20.23 -1.65 22.22
C ARG A 959 19.61 -0.40 22.88
N ARG A 960 19.67 0.77 22.23
CA ARG A 960 19.16 2.07 22.75
C ARG A 960 18.59 3.00 21.67
N ALA A 961 18.66 2.62 20.40
CA ALA A 961 18.28 3.42 19.25
C ALA A 961 18.30 2.57 17.97
N LEU A 962 17.56 2.98 16.94
CA LEU A 962 17.76 2.44 15.60
C LEU A 962 19.13 2.84 15.04
N VAL A 963 19.77 1.89 14.36
CA VAL A 963 21.08 2.06 13.72
C VAL A 963 20.91 2.01 12.22
N VAL A 964 21.07 3.16 11.56
CA VAL A 964 21.19 3.24 10.11
C VAL A 964 22.58 2.74 9.73
N ARG A 965 22.67 1.75 8.86
CA ARG A 965 23.92 1.03 8.63
C ARG A 965 24.87 1.78 7.71
N ARG A 966 25.99 2.26 8.25
CA ARG A 966 27.03 3.01 7.54
C ARG A 966 27.61 2.25 6.34
N ASP A 967 27.65 0.93 6.43
CA ASP A 967 28.19 0.02 5.43
C ASP A 967 27.15 -0.44 4.38
N HIS A 968 25.87 -0.09 4.52
CA HIS A 968 24.87 -0.40 3.51
C HIS A 968 25.07 0.49 2.25
N PRO A 969 25.06 -0.05 1.01
CA PRO A 969 25.41 0.71 -0.20
C PRO A 969 24.65 2.03 -0.39
N ILE A 970 23.35 2.06 -0.09
CA ILE A 970 22.51 3.27 -0.16
C ILE A 970 23.00 4.33 0.85
N VAL A 971 23.25 3.93 2.10
CA VAL A 971 23.70 4.83 3.18
C VAL A 971 25.11 5.35 2.89
N ALA A 972 25.99 4.48 2.38
CA ALA A 972 27.34 4.86 1.97
C ALA A 972 27.34 5.89 0.83
N ARG A 973 26.40 5.79 -0.14
CA ARG A 973 26.22 6.83 -1.18
C ARG A 973 25.73 8.16 -0.61
N LEU A 974 24.70 8.13 0.24
CA LEU A 974 24.17 9.33 0.89
C LEU A 974 25.22 10.03 1.77
N LEU A 975 26.03 9.27 2.50
CA LEU A 975 27.13 9.81 3.29
C LEU A 975 28.23 10.43 2.41
N ALA A 976 28.57 9.81 1.28
CA ALA A 976 29.52 10.39 0.33
C ALA A 976 28.99 11.65 -0.37
N GLN A 977 27.68 11.74 -0.63
CA GLN A 977 27.03 12.97 -1.11
C GLN A 977 27.11 14.09 -0.08
N ALA A 978 26.75 13.81 1.18
CA ALA A 978 26.84 14.76 2.29
C ALA A 978 28.29 15.22 2.55
N GLU A 979 29.28 14.31 2.47
CA GLU A 979 30.71 14.62 2.60
C GLU A 979 31.22 15.48 1.43
N GLY A 980 30.67 15.28 0.22
CA GLY A 980 30.90 16.13 -0.95
C GLY A 980 30.14 17.46 -0.96
N GLY A 981 29.27 17.72 0.02
CA GLY A 981 28.42 18.92 0.08
C GLY A 981 27.33 18.97 -1.00
N ALA A 982 26.97 17.82 -1.58
CA ALA A 982 25.85 17.70 -2.51
C ALA A 982 24.54 17.48 -1.76
N ASP A 983 23.41 17.86 -2.37
CA ASP A 983 22.09 17.48 -1.88
C ASP A 983 21.96 15.95 -1.86
N LEU A 984 21.30 15.43 -0.81
CA LEU A 984 21.04 14.01 -0.66
C LEU A 984 20.07 13.54 -1.75
N ASP A 985 20.41 12.45 -2.43
CA ASP A 985 19.51 11.84 -3.43
C ASP A 985 18.17 11.46 -2.76
N PRO A 986 17.04 12.05 -3.20
CA PRO A 986 15.75 11.87 -2.56
C PRO A 986 15.18 10.46 -2.72
N ILE A 987 15.60 9.70 -3.74
CA ILE A 987 15.19 8.30 -3.94
C ILE A 987 15.95 7.41 -2.95
N ASP A 988 17.27 7.57 -2.85
CA ASP A 988 18.08 6.84 -1.88
C ASP A 988 17.67 7.19 -0.43
N LEU A 989 17.39 8.46 -0.14
CA LEU A 989 16.87 8.90 1.15
C LEU A 989 15.51 8.25 1.44
N SER A 990 14.59 8.21 0.46
CA SER A 990 13.28 7.56 0.59
C SER A 990 13.39 6.07 0.94
N PHE A 991 14.39 5.34 0.41
CA PHE A 991 14.64 3.95 0.82
C PHE A 991 15.10 3.83 2.29
N VAL A 992 15.91 4.76 2.79
CA VAL A 992 16.31 4.77 4.21
C VAL A 992 15.15 5.16 5.12
N VAL A 993 14.33 6.13 4.73
CA VAL A 993 13.09 6.51 5.45
C VAL A 993 12.12 5.32 5.49
N ALA A 994 11.86 4.67 4.36
CA ALA A 994 10.98 3.50 4.29
C ALA A 994 11.49 2.31 5.11
N ALA A 995 12.80 2.04 5.12
CA ALA A 995 13.38 1.02 5.98
C ALA A 995 13.25 1.37 7.48
N THR A 996 13.43 2.65 7.84
CA THR A 996 13.24 3.14 9.21
C THR A 996 11.78 2.97 9.64
N TYR A 997 10.82 3.45 8.83
CA TYR A 997 9.39 3.36 9.11
C TYR A 997 8.89 1.91 9.14
N THR A 998 9.35 1.06 8.22
CA THR A 998 9.01 -0.38 8.23
C THR A 998 9.47 -1.04 9.53
N LEU A 999 10.67 -0.71 10.02
CA LEU A 999 11.15 -1.22 11.30
C LEU A 999 10.36 -0.66 12.48
N MET A 1000 9.85 0.57 12.41
CA MET A 1000 8.91 1.12 13.39
C MET A 1000 7.57 0.35 13.39
N ASN A 1001 6.91 0.17 12.24
CA ASN A 1001 5.65 -0.58 12.09
C ASN A 1001 5.78 -2.06 12.51
N ILE A 1002 6.98 -2.65 12.42
CA ILE A 1002 7.26 -4.01 12.94
C ILE A 1002 7.28 -4.08 14.48
N VAL A 1003 7.58 -2.98 15.17
CA VAL A 1003 7.85 -2.95 16.62
C VAL A 1003 6.81 -2.17 17.42
N ALA A 1004 6.12 -1.20 16.81
CA ALA A 1004 5.07 -0.39 17.42
C ALA A 1004 3.66 -0.89 17.08
N GLU A 1005 2.88 -1.25 18.10
CA GLU A 1005 1.46 -1.59 17.94
C GLU A 1005 0.56 -0.36 17.75
N ALA A 1006 1.04 0.84 18.08
CA ALA A 1006 0.33 2.11 17.90
C ALA A 1006 0.39 2.69 16.47
N ILE A 1007 1.10 2.03 15.54
CA ILE A 1007 1.12 2.40 14.12
C ILE A 1007 0.03 1.63 13.39
N ASP A 1008 -1.01 2.34 12.97
CA ASP A 1008 -2.22 1.79 12.36
C ASP A 1008 -2.20 1.86 10.82
N ASP A 1009 -3.30 1.43 10.20
CA ASP A 1009 -3.44 1.42 8.74
C ASP A 1009 -3.68 2.84 8.16
N ASP A 1010 -4.07 3.82 8.97
CA ASP A 1010 -4.14 5.24 8.56
C ASP A 1010 -2.74 5.85 8.53
N ASP A 1011 -1.87 5.49 9.48
CA ASP A 1011 -0.47 5.85 9.48
C ASP A 1011 0.28 5.25 8.28
N GLU A 1012 0.02 3.98 7.96
CA GLU A 1012 0.61 3.34 6.78
C GLU A 1012 0.10 3.98 5.48
N ARG A 1013 -1.18 4.38 5.40
CA ARG A 1013 -1.72 5.15 4.28
C ARG A 1013 -1.11 6.55 4.18
N ALA A 1014 -0.96 7.28 5.28
CA ALA A 1014 -0.32 8.59 5.32
C ALA A 1014 1.15 8.49 4.91
N PHE A 1015 1.89 7.52 5.43
CA PHE A 1015 3.27 7.27 5.06
C PHE A 1015 3.43 6.94 3.57
N VAL A 1016 2.57 6.08 3.01
CA VAL A 1016 2.61 5.73 1.58
C VAL A 1016 2.26 6.93 0.70
N ALA A 1017 1.34 7.81 1.14
CA ALA A 1017 1.03 9.05 0.43
C ALA A 1017 2.22 10.03 0.43
N ASP A 1018 2.83 10.28 1.60
CA ASP A 1018 4.00 11.15 1.74
C ASP A 1018 5.22 10.59 0.96
N LEU A 1019 5.45 9.27 1.02
CA LEU A 1019 6.50 8.59 0.27
C LEU A 1019 6.26 8.67 -1.25
N ALA A 1020 5.01 8.48 -1.70
CA ALA A 1020 4.64 8.63 -3.10
C ALA A 1020 4.81 10.09 -3.57
N GLN A 1021 4.48 11.08 -2.74
CA GLN A 1021 4.71 12.48 -3.03
C GLN A 1021 6.21 12.82 -3.10
N ALA A 1022 7.02 12.33 -2.15
CA ALA A 1022 8.47 12.52 -2.15
C ALA A 1022 9.12 11.89 -3.39
N LEU A 1023 8.71 10.68 -3.79
CA LEU A 1023 9.19 10.02 -5.00
C LEU A 1023 8.69 10.68 -6.29
N ALA A 1024 7.47 11.23 -6.30
CA ALA A 1024 6.94 11.99 -7.44
C ALA A 1024 7.67 13.33 -7.65
N LEU A 1025 8.08 13.99 -6.56
CA LEU A 1025 8.91 15.20 -6.58
C LEU A 1025 10.39 14.90 -6.91
N ALA A 1026 10.81 13.64 -6.81
CA ALA A 1026 12.15 13.13 -7.13
C ALA A 1026 12.28 12.59 -8.56
N GLY A 1027 11.17 12.42 -9.29
CA GLY A 1027 11.17 12.03 -10.70
C GLY A 1027 11.68 13.16 -11.61
N PRO A 1028 12.19 12.83 -12.82
CA PRO A 1028 12.72 13.79 -13.78
C PRO A 1028 11.66 14.68 -14.45
#